data_AF-A0A1F1QD61-F1
#
_entry.id   AF-A0A1F1QD61-F1
#
_cell.length_a   1.000
_cell.length_b   1.000
_cell.length_c   1.000
_cell.angle_alpha   90.00
_cell.angle_beta   90.00
_cell.angle_gamma   90.00
#
_symmetry.space_group_name_H-M   'P 1'
#
loop_
_entity.id
_entity.type
_entity.pdbx_description
1 polymer ?
#
loop_
_entity_poly.entity_id
_entity_poly.type
_entity_poly.pdbx_seq_one_letter_code
_entity_poly.pdbx_strand_id
1 'polypeptide(L)'
;MVDQNSQFYAILTNVGAAKQANADALGIPWKITQMGVGDANGADPTPSASQTKLINEWRRAPLNQLKVDDKNSAIIVAEQVIPADVGGRWIREIALYDADGDMIAVANCAPTFKPLLSQGSGRTQVVRMNLVVSSAANVQLKIDPSVVLATREWVTEELARQDFKHSVQAATTANISLSGVQPIDGVTLVAGARVLVKNQAQAKDNGLYEMATGAWTRCKDANTSAKVTPGLLVHVEQGTVNGDSAWQLVTDGVISLGVTALVFEMAFGRTGILAGTYRSVSVDKYGRVAAATNPTTVAGYGLTDVYTKAQVDTALDLKADLASPTLSGTPKSPTPAINSNDTSIATTQFARQLLGAFGWGEGGISGSNLPSGTNLNSVTKPGSYGQTANAQATLILNYPEPVAGTLLVQAASATICTQLYITYNNGRVYSRSCYSGNWSTWAELSLTDSPIFRGTPTAPTAVKGTNTQQLATTAFVQGAIAGLVDSAPGTLDTLKELAGALANDPNFATTMTNALAGKQPLDATLTALAGVNTSANQLIYSTATDQFATTPLSAFIRSLLDDGDAAAARATLGAAQTSHGHSIAEISGLGAALNAAYGLAQGSTGQDPNLAADHVILSNHANTPDPTYFWHITTTFYVAVAATSNRAQLAIQYNGGNAVYARSFYGSQWTAWARLDNGVPPGSIIYVARSTPPVGYIKANGAAVGRVAYAGLFAQIGTTFGGGDGSTTFNVPDLRGEFIRGLDDGRGMDPSRVLGSIQAGQNLSHTHTGSAAAAGAHTHTISGTALTAGEHTHTAPRAQNNDVGGGSPNFTTANLLNGTTAPTHAAGAHTHSISGTAAAAGDHTHVVTIAANGGNEARPRNMALLACIKY
;
A
#
# COMPACT_ATOMS: atom_id res chain seq x y z
N MET A 1 33.39 -13.11 51.77
CA MET A 1 32.09 -13.47 51.16
C MET A 1 31.14 -12.37 51.58
N VAL A 2 30.57 -11.65 50.62
CA VAL A 2 29.65 -10.54 50.90
C VAL A 2 28.35 -11.09 51.48
N ASP A 3 27.87 -10.49 52.56
CA ASP A 3 26.61 -10.81 53.23
C ASP A 3 25.67 -9.60 53.27
N GLN A 4 24.50 -9.74 53.90
CA GLN A 4 23.50 -8.68 54.01
C GLN A 4 23.99 -7.44 54.80
N ASN A 5 25.06 -7.57 55.59
CA ASN A 5 25.60 -6.49 56.42
C ASN A 5 26.79 -5.76 55.77
N SER A 6 27.22 -6.21 54.60
CA SER A 6 28.33 -5.62 53.86
C SER A 6 27.95 -4.23 53.32
N GLN A 7 28.69 -3.20 53.71
CA GLN A 7 28.42 -1.82 53.30
C GLN A 7 29.28 -1.43 52.07
N PHE A 8 28.62 -0.91 51.05
CA PHE A 8 29.25 -0.37 49.84
C PHE A 8 29.00 1.14 49.77
N TYR A 9 30.07 1.91 49.67
CA TYR A 9 29.98 3.37 49.68
C TYR A 9 31.16 3.99 48.91
N ALA A 10 30.95 5.24 48.50
CA ALA A 10 31.96 6.09 47.88
C ALA A 10 32.35 7.19 48.85
N ILE A 11 33.64 7.50 48.93
CA ILE A 11 34.15 8.68 49.63
C ILE A 11 35.10 9.48 48.74
N LEU A 12 35.19 10.77 49.02
CA LEU A 12 36.25 11.62 48.50
C LEU A 12 37.59 11.24 49.15
N THR A 13 38.65 11.26 48.34
CA THR A 13 40.02 11.25 48.88
C THR A 13 40.33 12.63 49.47
N ASN A 14 41.37 12.73 50.29
CA ASN A 14 41.85 14.03 50.81
C ASN A 14 42.18 15.01 49.67
N VAL A 15 42.69 14.48 48.55
CA VAL A 15 42.97 15.25 47.33
C VAL A 15 41.67 15.71 46.66
N GLY A 16 40.69 14.83 46.50
CA GLY A 16 39.40 15.16 45.91
C GLY A 16 38.60 16.17 46.72
N ALA A 17 38.59 16.05 48.04
CA ALA A 17 37.94 17.01 48.93
C ALA A 17 38.57 18.40 48.84
N ALA A 18 39.91 18.49 48.80
CA ALA A 18 40.61 19.76 48.63
C ALA A 18 40.33 20.39 47.25
N LYS A 19 40.32 19.58 46.17
CA LYS A 19 40.03 20.07 44.82
C LYS A 19 38.58 20.49 44.64
N GLN A 20 37.63 19.77 45.24
CA GLN A 20 36.23 20.17 45.24
C GLN A 20 36.04 21.51 45.95
N ALA A 21 36.61 21.67 47.15
CA ALA A 21 36.52 22.92 47.91
C ALA A 21 37.16 24.10 47.14
N ASN A 22 38.27 23.87 46.43
CA ASN A 22 38.90 24.89 45.60
C ASN A 22 38.07 25.25 44.36
N ALA A 23 37.47 24.26 43.70
CA ALA A 23 36.57 24.49 42.56
C ALA A 23 35.34 25.31 42.95
N ASP A 24 34.76 25.00 44.12
CA ASP A 24 33.64 25.77 44.69
C ASP A 24 34.04 27.18 45.12
N ALA A 25 35.22 27.36 45.73
CA ALA A 25 35.70 28.68 46.18
C ALA A 25 36.07 29.63 45.02
N LEU A 26 36.58 29.09 43.91
CA LEU A 26 37.04 29.87 42.75
C LEU A 26 36.03 29.90 41.59
N GLY A 27 34.93 29.15 41.66
CA GLY A 27 33.93 29.03 40.59
C GLY A 27 34.51 28.42 39.30
N ILE A 28 35.56 27.60 39.41
CA ILE A 28 36.24 26.98 38.27
C ILE A 28 35.71 25.57 38.00
N PRO A 29 35.62 25.13 36.73
CA PRO A 29 35.10 23.80 36.41
C PRO A 29 35.95 22.67 37.00
N TRP A 30 35.34 21.81 37.81
CA TRP A 30 35.95 20.56 38.26
C TRP A 30 35.72 19.45 37.23
N LYS A 31 36.80 19.06 36.54
CA LYS A 31 36.74 18.12 35.40
C LYS A 31 37.07 16.70 35.85
N ILE A 32 36.05 15.90 36.10
CA ILE A 32 36.20 14.46 36.33
C ILE A 32 36.22 13.76 34.96
N THR A 33 37.32 13.08 34.61
CA THR A 33 37.55 12.65 33.23
C THR A 33 37.56 11.13 33.05
N GLN A 34 38.01 10.37 34.05
CA GLN A 34 38.23 8.92 33.94
C GLN A 34 37.72 8.17 35.18
N MET A 35 37.37 6.91 34.96
CA MET A 35 37.09 5.94 36.02
C MET A 35 38.06 4.77 35.92
N GLY A 36 38.63 4.39 37.06
CA GLY A 36 39.46 3.20 37.25
C GLY A 36 38.68 2.10 37.95
N VAL A 37 38.92 0.85 37.56
CA VAL A 37 38.38 -0.36 38.19
C VAL A 37 39.49 -1.34 38.50
N GLY A 38 39.38 -2.00 39.66
CA GLY A 38 40.37 -2.94 40.16
C GLY A 38 39.76 -4.18 40.80
N ASP A 39 40.58 -5.22 40.98
CA ASP A 39 40.19 -6.47 41.62
C ASP A 39 40.66 -6.57 43.08
N ALA A 40 41.33 -5.53 43.58
CA ALA A 40 41.88 -5.42 44.93
C ALA A 40 42.73 -6.62 45.38
N ASN A 41 43.42 -7.30 44.44
CA ASN A 41 44.17 -8.54 44.69
C ASN A 41 43.33 -9.64 45.36
N GLY A 42 42.02 -9.66 45.09
CA GLY A 42 41.08 -10.65 45.65
C GLY A 42 40.56 -10.34 47.06
N ALA A 43 40.98 -9.23 47.67
CA ALA A 43 40.44 -8.75 48.94
C ALA A 43 39.13 -7.96 48.75
N ASP A 44 38.37 -7.76 49.83
CA ASP A 44 37.20 -6.88 49.87
C ASP A 44 37.61 -5.53 50.50
N PRO A 45 38.00 -4.52 49.69
CA PRO A 45 38.64 -3.32 50.21
C PRO A 45 37.65 -2.40 50.93
N THR A 46 38.12 -1.73 51.98
CA THR A 46 37.39 -0.63 52.64
C THR A 46 37.93 0.70 52.10
N PRO A 47 37.11 1.56 51.48
CA PRO A 47 37.55 2.85 50.96
C PRO A 47 38.12 3.74 52.08
N SER A 48 39.29 4.34 51.83
CA SER A 48 39.96 5.28 52.74
C SER A 48 40.28 6.61 52.05
N ALA A 49 40.03 7.72 52.75
CA ALA A 49 40.29 9.07 52.24
C ALA A 49 41.78 9.34 51.97
N SER A 50 42.70 8.57 52.57
CA SER A 50 44.14 8.69 52.34
C SER A 50 44.64 7.97 51.09
N GLN A 51 43.78 7.23 50.36
CA GLN A 51 44.21 6.52 49.16
C GLN A 51 44.54 7.51 48.03
N THR A 52 45.64 7.25 47.34
CA THR A 52 46.06 8.00 46.13
C THR A 52 46.03 7.13 44.86
N LYS A 53 45.83 5.83 45.01
CA LYS A 53 45.64 4.84 43.93
C LYS A 53 44.78 3.66 44.41
N LEU A 54 44.23 2.91 43.45
CA LEU A 54 43.59 1.61 43.68
C LEU A 54 44.64 0.55 44.10
N ILE A 55 44.20 -0.49 44.82
CA ILE A 55 45.07 -1.56 45.34
C ILE A 55 45.64 -2.40 44.19
N ASN A 56 44.78 -2.76 43.23
CA ASN A 56 45.17 -3.42 41.98
C ASN A 56 44.23 -3.01 40.83
N GLU A 57 44.55 -1.87 40.21
CA GLU A 57 43.85 -1.38 39.02
C GLU A 57 44.14 -2.29 37.82
N TRP A 58 43.09 -2.70 37.11
CA TRP A 58 43.26 -3.43 35.86
C TRP A 58 42.67 -2.71 34.64
N ARG A 59 41.86 -1.68 34.83
CA ARG A 59 41.35 -0.84 33.75
C ARG A 59 41.11 0.58 34.21
N ARG A 60 41.49 1.52 33.35
CA ARG A 60 41.13 2.93 33.43
C ARG A 60 40.66 3.38 32.06
N ALA A 61 39.52 4.08 32.00
CA ALA A 61 39.07 4.66 30.74
C ALA A 61 38.22 5.93 31.00
N PRO A 62 37.97 6.72 29.94
CA PRO A 62 37.09 7.88 30.04
C PRO A 62 35.69 7.53 30.54
N LEU A 63 35.06 8.46 31.26
CA LEU A 63 33.64 8.36 31.61
C LEU A 63 32.76 8.42 30.37
N ASN A 64 31.72 7.58 30.34
CA ASN A 64 30.64 7.60 29.34
C ASN A 64 29.54 8.60 29.72
N GLN A 65 29.24 8.71 31.01
CA GLN A 65 28.29 9.70 31.53
C GLN A 65 28.76 10.26 32.86
N LEU A 66 28.60 11.58 33.03
CA LEU A 66 28.74 12.28 34.29
C LEU A 66 27.57 13.26 34.43
N LYS A 67 26.70 13.02 35.41
CA LYS A 67 25.53 13.86 35.68
C LYS A 67 25.34 14.13 37.17
N VAL A 68 24.53 15.14 37.50
CA VAL A 68 23.99 15.33 38.85
C VAL A 68 22.70 14.49 38.97
N ASP A 69 22.44 13.94 40.15
CA ASP A 69 21.21 13.18 40.39
C ASP A 69 19.96 14.09 40.37
N ASP A 70 18.92 13.64 39.67
CA ASP A 70 17.71 14.42 39.42
C ASP A 70 16.85 14.61 40.70
N LYS A 71 17.10 13.82 41.75
CA LYS A 71 16.38 13.88 43.05
C LYS A 71 17.22 14.51 44.15
N ASN A 72 18.55 14.52 44.03
CA ASN A 72 19.46 15.13 45.00
C ASN A 72 20.66 15.79 44.32
N SER A 73 20.66 17.13 44.30
CA SER A 73 21.73 17.93 43.69
C SER A 73 23.09 17.81 44.37
N ALA A 74 23.18 17.15 45.53
CA ALA A 74 24.43 16.84 46.23
C ALA A 74 25.08 15.52 45.80
N ILE A 75 24.47 14.78 44.87
CA ILE A 75 25.00 13.50 44.38
C ILE A 75 25.45 13.65 42.92
N ILE A 76 26.71 13.30 42.67
CA ILE A 76 27.26 13.15 41.32
C ILE A 76 27.21 11.66 40.95
N VAL A 77 26.65 11.37 39.78
CA VAL A 77 26.62 10.02 39.20
C VAL A 77 27.61 9.96 38.05
N ALA A 78 28.65 9.15 38.23
CA ALA A 78 29.65 8.86 37.20
C ALA A 78 29.48 7.43 36.69
N GLU A 79 29.42 7.26 35.38
CA GLU A 79 29.26 5.96 34.74
C GLU A 79 30.36 5.69 33.70
N GLN A 80 30.82 4.44 33.70
CA GLN A 80 31.73 3.90 32.71
C GLN A 80 31.19 2.57 32.19
N VAL A 81 31.17 2.41 30.87
CA VAL A 81 30.82 1.16 30.20
C VAL A 81 32.09 0.36 29.92
N ILE A 82 32.07 -0.92 30.31
CA ILE A 82 33.08 -1.91 29.96
C ILE A 82 32.48 -2.81 28.87
N PRO A 83 32.91 -2.66 27.60
CA PRO A 83 32.37 -3.43 26.48
C PRO A 83 32.68 -4.94 26.60
N ALA A 84 32.06 -5.77 25.77
CA ALA A 84 32.13 -7.23 25.87
C ALA A 84 33.51 -7.84 25.55
N ASP A 85 34.35 -7.12 24.79
CA ASP A 85 35.71 -7.51 24.41
C ASP A 85 36.76 -7.21 25.49
N VAL A 86 36.40 -6.50 26.56
CA VAL A 86 37.28 -6.22 27.70
C VAL A 86 36.72 -6.83 29.00
N GLY A 87 37.49 -7.66 29.68
CA GLY A 87 37.05 -8.38 30.88
C GLY A 87 38.05 -9.44 31.35
N GLY A 88 37.54 -10.55 31.90
CA GLY A 88 38.32 -11.68 32.43
C GLY A 88 38.81 -11.48 33.85
N ARG A 89 38.37 -10.44 34.54
CA ARG A 89 38.82 -10.02 35.87
C ARG A 89 37.64 -9.66 36.78
N TRP A 90 37.87 -9.71 38.09
CA TRP A 90 36.91 -9.28 39.09
C TRP A 90 36.92 -7.75 39.23
N ILE A 91 35.78 -7.18 39.58
CA ILE A 91 35.64 -5.78 39.97
C ILE A 91 35.28 -5.76 41.46
N ARG A 92 36.10 -5.08 42.26
CA ARG A 92 35.94 -4.94 43.71
C ARG A 92 36.16 -3.52 44.20
N GLU A 93 36.95 -2.74 43.47
CA GLU A 93 37.23 -1.34 43.76
C GLU A 93 37.03 -0.47 42.51
N ILE A 94 36.58 0.77 42.75
CA ILE A 94 36.29 1.76 41.72
C ILE A 94 36.91 3.09 42.19
N ALA A 95 37.53 3.84 41.28
CA ALA A 95 38.03 5.18 41.57
C ALA A 95 37.68 6.17 40.45
N LEU A 96 37.56 7.44 40.81
CA LEU A 96 37.41 8.55 39.86
C LEU A 96 38.67 9.38 39.82
N TYR A 97 39.00 9.85 38.62
CA TYR A 97 40.17 10.67 38.34
C TYR A 97 39.78 11.95 37.61
N ASP A 98 40.42 13.05 37.98
CA ASP A 98 40.23 14.33 37.33
C ASP A 98 41.13 14.52 36.09
N ALA A 99 41.08 15.70 35.47
CA ALA A 99 41.87 16.02 34.29
C ALA A 99 43.38 16.08 34.54
N ASP A 100 43.81 16.27 35.79
CA ASP A 100 45.23 16.28 36.17
C ASP A 100 45.75 14.85 36.45
N GLY A 101 44.86 13.85 36.46
CA GLY A 101 45.17 12.45 36.71
C GLY A 101 45.15 12.06 38.18
N ASP A 102 44.75 12.97 39.08
CA ASP A 102 44.69 12.71 40.52
C ASP A 102 43.47 11.87 40.90
N MET A 103 43.63 10.94 41.85
CA MET A 103 42.52 10.13 42.36
C MET A 103 41.69 10.95 43.32
N ILE A 104 40.47 11.31 42.91
CA ILE A 104 39.60 12.22 43.66
C ILE A 104 38.56 11.51 44.51
N ALA A 105 38.18 10.29 44.14
CA ALA A 105 37.21 9.52 44.90
C ALA A 105 37.48 8.03 44.74
N VAL A 106 37.12 7.26 45.76
CA VAL A 106 37.26 5.80 45.80
C VAL A 106 36.01 5.16 46.40
N ALA A 107 35.62 4.01 45.84
CA ALA A 107 34.48 3.23 46.27
C ALA A 107 34.82 1.73 46.27
N ASN A 108 34.17 1.00 47.18
CA ASN A 108 34.10 -0.45 47.12
C ASN A 108 32.79 -0.87 46.44
N CYS A 109 32.78 -2.06 45.84
CA CYS A 109 31.59 -2.63 45.24
C CYS A 109 31.52 -4.13 45.51
N ALA A 110 30.33 -4.71 45.38
CA ALA A 110 30.15 -6.14 45.52
C ALA A 110 30.99 -6.87 44.46
N PRO A 111 31.82 -7.88 44.85
CA PRO A 111 32.66 -8.61 43.92
C PRO A 111 31.88 -9.12 42.73
N THR A 112 32.18 -8.57 41.56
CA THR A 112 31.48 -8.88 40.32
C THR A 112 32.48 -9.33 39.26
N PHE A 113 32.30 -10.54 38.73
CA PHE A 113 33.15 -11.02 37.63
C PHE A 113 32.65 -10.47 36.29
N LYS A 114 33.54 -9.81 35.55
CA LYS A 114 33.25 -9.29 34.20
C LYS A 114 33.85 -10.25 33.16
N PRO A 115 33.07 -11.16 32.56
CA PRO A 115 33.60 -12.13 31.60
C PRO A 115 34.00 -11.49 30.26
N LEU A 116 34.99 -12.10 29.59
CA LEU A 116 35.37 -11.81 28.20
C LEU A 116 34.47 -12.59 27.23
N LEU A 117 34.25 -12.02 26.03
CA LEU A 117 33.58 -12.74 24.94
C LEU A 117 34.26 -14.08 24.60
N SER A 118 35.59 -14.16 24.68
CA SER A 118 36.38 -15.38 24.45
C SER A 118 36.16 -16.47 25.52
N GLN A 119 35.57 -16.14 26.67
CA GLN A 119 35.22 -17.08 27.74
C GLN A 119 33.79 -17.63 27.61
N GLY A 120 33.14 -17.43 26.46
CA GLY A 120 31.80 -17.96 26.15
C GLY A 120 30.63 -17.12 26.67
N SER A 121 30.89 -15.98 27.34
CA SER A 121 29.87 -15.04 27.80
C SER A 121 30.39 -13.59 27.70
N GLY A 122 30.21 -12.94 26.56
CA GLY A 122 30.56 -11.53 26.39
C GLY A 122 29.45 -10.62 26.91
N ARG A 123 29.58 -10.12 28.14
CA ARG A 123 28.60 -9.19 28.73
C ARG A 123 29.16 -7.77 28.69
N THR A 124 28.43 -6.79 28.15
CA THR A 124 28.72 -5.36 28.38
C THR A 124 28.29 -5.00 29.80
N GLN A 125 29.18 -4.40 30.60
CA GLN A 125 28.92 -4.07 32.00
C GLN A 125 29.01 -2.56 32.21
N VAL A 126 27.96 -1.97 32.77
CA VAL A 126 27.99 -0.59 33.26
C VAL A 126 28.47 -0.61 34.71
N VAL A 127 29.48 0.20 35.01
CA VAL A 127 29.97 0.49 36.36
C VAL A 127 29.55 1.91 36.70
N ARG A 128 28.82 2.06 37.82
CA ARG A 128 28.29 3.33 38.31
C ARG A 128 28.87 3.64 39.68
N MET A 129 29.34 4.86 39.88
CA MET A 129 29.74 5.40 41.17
C MET A 129 28.88 6.60 41.52
N ASN A 130 28.16 6.52 42.63
CA ASN A 130 27.40 7.63 43.19
C ASN A 130 28.25 8.30 44.27
N LEU A 131 28.69 9.52 44.02
CA LEU A 131 29.55 10.28 44.91
C LEU A 131 28.74 11.41 45.56
N VAL A 132 28.71 11.44 46.89
CA VAL A 132 28.12 12.55 47.65
C VAL A 132 29.16 13.65 47.80
N VAL A 133 28.79 14.86 47.41
CA VAL A 133 29.65 16.05 47.45
C VAL A 133 28.95 17.19 48.19
N SER A 134 29.72 18.13 48.75
CA SER A 134 29.14 19.32 49.40
C SER A 134 28.48 20.31 48.42
N SER A 135 28.89 20.32 47.14
CA SER A 135 28.29 21.10 46.06
C SER A 135 28.67 20.50 44.70
N ALA A 136 27.71 20.40 43.78
CA ALA A 136 27.90 19.94 42.41
C ALA A 136 27.86 21.06 41.36
N ALA A 137 27.78 22.33 41.80
CA ALA A 137 27.53 23.48 40.93
C ALA A 137 28.62 23.69 39.86
N ASN A 138 29.87 23.34 40.18
CA ASN A 138 31.04 23.56 39.32
C ASN A 138 31.51 22.30 38.60
N VAL A 139 30.76 21.20 38.64
CA VAL A 139 31.12 19.94 37.98
C VAL A 139 30.85 20.04 36.48
N GLN A 140 31.87 19.80 35.65
CA GLN A 140 31.68 19.81 34.20
C GLN A 140 31.03 18.49 33.73
N LEU A 141 29.75 18.54 33.35
CA LEU A 141 29.00 17.37 32.88
C LEU A 141 29.52 16.85 31.53
N LYS A 142 29.52 15.52 31.36
CA LYS A 142 29.99 14.86 30.14
C LYS A 142 29.02 13.76 29.72
N ILE A 143 28.66 13.74 28.43
CA ILE A 143 27.89 12.67 27.79
C ILE A 143 28.65 12.23 26.53
N ASP A 144 29.00 10.95 26.44
CA ASP A 144 29.51 10.34 25.22
C ASP A 144 28.33 9.77 24.40
N PRO A 145 27.98 10.36 23.24
CA PRO A 145 26.79 9.98 22.47
C PRO A 145 26.90 8.62 21.77
N SER A 146 28.07 7.95 21.80
CA SER A 146 28.27 6.66 21.11
C SER A 146 27.65 5.45 21.85
N VAL A 147 27.33 5.58 23.14
CA VAL A 147 26.73 4.50 23.95
C VAL A 147 25.71 5.09 24.94
N VAL A 148 24.53 5.52 24.44
CA VAL A 148 23.41 5.95 25.29
C VAL A 148 22.27 4.92 25.18
N LEU A 149 22.05 4.16 26.26
CA LEU A 149 20.82 3.38 26.45
C LEU A 149 19.79 4.31 27.09
N ALA A 150 18.83 4.78 26.30
CA ALA A 150 17.70 5.53 26.84
C ALA A 150 16.89 4.64 27.79
N THR A 151 16.66 5.11 29.02
CA THR A 151 15.75 4.40 29.93
C THR A 151 14.33 4.45 29.35
N ARG A 152 13.53 3.40 29.61
CA ARG A 152 12.12 3.38 29.19
C ARG A 152 11.35 4.61 29.67
N GLU A 153 11.67 5.09 30.87
CA GLU A 153 11.11 6.31 31.45
C GLU A 153 11.47 7.55 30.64
N TRP A 154 12.75 7.69 30.26
CA TRP A 154 13.20 8.80 29.41
C TRP A 154 12.49 8.80 28.04
N VAL A 155 12.39 7.63 27.39
CA VAL A 155 11.66 7.52 26.10
C VAL A 155 10.18 7.87 26.25
N THR A 156 9.55 7.47 27.36
CA THR A 156 8.14 7.75 27.62
C THR A 156 7.89 9.24 27.87
N GLU A 157 8.79 9.91 28.59
CA GLU A 157 8.70 11.35 28.85
C GLU A 157 8.95 12.19 27.58
N GLU A 158 9.89 11.78 26.73
CA GLU A 158 10.15 12.47 25.45
C GLU A 158 9.01 12.27 24.45
N LEU A 159 8.40 11.09 24.35
CA LEU A 159 7.18 10.91 23.55
C LEU A 159 6.03 11.78 24.06
N ALA A 160 5.89 11.92 25.38
CA ALA A 160 4.86 12.76 25.99
C ALA A 160 5.06 14.27 25.72
N ARG A 161 6.26 14.71 25.31
CA ARG A 161 6.54 16.10 24.91
C ARG A 161 6.13 16.43 23.47
N GLN A 162 5.80 15.44 22.62
CA GLN A 162 5.35 15.72 21.26
C GLN A 162 4.01 16.45 21.23
N ASP A 163 3.80 17.29 20.22
CA ASP A 163 2.54 18.02 20.06
C ASP A 163 1.37 17.11 19.70
N PHE A 164 1.61 15.99 19.03
CA PHE A 164 0.57 15.02 18.71
C PHE A 164 0.27 14.13 19.92
N LYS A 165 -0.95 14.22 20.46
CA LYS A 165 -1.37 13.48 21.66
C LYS A 165 -2.19 12.25 21.30
N HIS A 166 -2.26 11.30 22.23
CA HIS A 166 -3.20 10.19 22.11
C HIS A 166 -4.62 10.73 22.01
N SER A 167 -5.43 10.07 21.19
CA SER A 167 -6.82 10.42 20.97
C SER A 167 -7.63 10.50 22.27
N VAL A 168 -8.70 11.28 22.19
CA VAL A 168 -9.74 11.36 23.22
C VAL A 168 -11.01 10.71 22.68
N GLN A 169 -11.81 10.13 23.58
CA GLN A 169 -13.05 9.48 23.18
C GLN A 169 -14.11 10.49 22.77
N ALA A 170 -14.18 11.65 23.43
CA ALA A 170 -15.10 12.73 23.08
C ALA A 170 -14.54 14.11 23.45
N ALA A 171 -15.15 15.16 22.91
CA ALA A 171 -14.82 16.54 23.25
C ALA A 171 -16.06 17.29 23.75
N THR A 172 -15.88 18.16 24.74
CA THR A 172 -16.99 18.95 25.30
C THR A 172 -17.66 19.82 24.23
N THR A 173 -18.97 20.04 24.35
CA THR A 173 -19.75 20.99 23.54
C THR A 173 -20.18 22.24 24.32
N ALA A 174 -20.06 22.20 25.65
CA ALA A 174 -20.40 23.27 26.58
C ALA A 174 -19.55 23.16 27.86
N ASN A 175 -19.71 24.12 28.77
CA ASN A 175 -19.07 24.09 30.10
C ASN A 175 -19.59 22.92 30.94
N ILE A 176 -18.68 22.18 31.58
CA ILE A 176 -19.01 20.98 32.39
C ILE A 176 -18.33 21.05 33.76
N SER A 177 -18.82 20.25 34.72
CA SER A 177 -18.07 20.00 35.96
C SER A 177 -16.99 18.95 35.71
N LEU A 178 -15.74 19.22 36.10
CA LEU A 178 -14.61 18.28 35.95
C LEU A 178 -14.58 17.24 37.09
N SER A 179 -15.71 16.58 37.31
CA SER A 179 -15.90 15.54 38.33
C SER A 179 -17.03 14.61 37.94
N GLY A 180 -16.95 13.35 38.36
CA GLY A 180 -18.00 12.36 38.11
C GLY A 180 -18.05 11.86 36.67
N VAL A 181 -18.65 10.68 36.48
CA VAL A 181 -18.88 10.10 35.16
C VAL A 181 -20.10 10.78 34.55
N GLN A 182 -19.97 11.30 33.32
CA GLN A 182 -21.04 12.04 32.64
C GLN A 182 -20.94 11.84 31.12
N PRO A 183 -22.06 11.92 30.37
CA PRO A 183 -22.01 11.83 28.92
C PRO A 183 -21.34 13.08 28.33
N ILE A 184 -20.56 12.90 27.26
CA ILE A 184 -19.90 13.99 26.54
C ILE A 184 -20.28 13.89 25.07
N ASP A 185 -20.84 14.97 24.51
CA ASP A 185 -21.25 15.04 23.10
C ASP A 185 -22.17 13.88 22.65
N GLY A 186 -23.07 13.46 23.54
CA GLY A 186 -23.99 12.34 23.30
C GLY A 186 -23.38 10.95 23.52
N VAL A 187 -22.10 10.84 23.90
CA VAL A 187 -21.42 9.56 24.16
C VAL A 187 -21.43 9.24 25.66
N THR A 188 -21.90 8.05 26.03
CA THR A 188 -21.77 7.53 27.39
C THR A 188 -20.35 7.04 27.63
N LEU A 189 -19.61 7.74 28.49
CA LEU A 189 -18.23 7.44 28.84
C LEU A 189 -18.14 6.76 30.21
N VAL A 190 -17.01 6.11 30.48
CA VAL A 190 -16.70 5.44 31.76
C VAL A 190 -15.50 6.12 32.44
N ALA A 191 -15.29 5.84 33.74
CA ALA A 191 -14.07 6.28 34.42
C ALA A 191 -12.81 5.74 33.70
N GLY A 192 -11.80 6.58 33.53
CA GLY A 192 -10.60 6.35 32.71
C GLY A 192 -10.71 6.90 31.28
N ALA A 193 -11.90 7.33 30.84
CA ALA A 193 -12.09 7.90 29.51
C ALA A 193 -11.28 9.20 29.33
N ARG A 194 -10.55 9.31 28.22
CA ARG A 194 -9.87 10.56 27.83
C ARG A 194 -10.84 11.50 27.16
N VAL A 195 -10.91 12.74 27.63
CA VAL A 195 -11.84 13.78 27.15
C VAL A 195 -11.07 15.04 26.82
N LEU A 196 -11.32 15.60 25.63
CA LEU A 196 -10.90 16.97 25.33
C LEU A 196 -11.90 17.95 25.94
N VAL A 197 -11.46 18.63 26.98
CA VAL A 197 -12.20 19.70 27.62
C VAL A 197 -11.79 21.01 26.96
N LYS A 198 -12.68 21.61 26.18
CA LYS A 198 -12.39 22.83 25.39
C LYS A 198 -13.37 23.98 25.61
N ASN A 199 -14.42 23.76 26.42
CA ASN A 199 -15.52 24.71 26.62
C ASN A 199 -15.69 25.13 28.09
N GLN A 200 -14.65 25.09 28.92
CA GLN A 200 -14.72 25.62 30.28
C GLN A 200 -14.91 27.14 30.27
N ALA A 201 -15.64 27.66 31.25
CA ALA A 201 -15.83 29.09 31.45
C ALA A 201 -14.50 29.83 31.66
N GLN A 202 -13.56 29.21 32.38
CA GLN A 202 -12.18 29.68 32.48
C GLN A 202 -11.30 28.87 31.52
N ALA A 203 -10.81 29.50 30.46
CA ALA A 203 -10.05 28.80 29.42
C ALA A 203 -8.75 28.14 29.93
N LYS A 204 -8.20 28.58 31.07
CA LYS A 204 -7.02 27.93 31.71
C LYS A 204 -7.30 26.50 32.19
N ASP A 205 -8.58 26.17 32.40
CA ASP A 205 -9.03 24.85 32.87
C ASP A 205 -9.31 23.89 31.70
N ASN A 206 -9.26 24.36 30.45
CA ASN A 206 -9.33 23.49 29.28
C ASN A 206 -8.09 22.57 29.17
N GLY A 207 -8.18 21.52 28.36
CA GLY A 207 -7.10 20.58 28.05
C GLY A 207 -7.58 19.13 28.01
N LEU A 208 -6.64 18.20 28.10
CA LEU A 208 -6.93 16.76 28.06
C LEU A 208 -7.08 16.23 29.48
N TYR A 209 -8.22 15.60 29.76
CA TYR A 209 -8.55 15.05 31.07
C TYR A 209 -8.93 13.57 31.01
N GLU A 210 -8.62 12.85 32.07
CA GLU A 210 -9.12 11.50 32.32
C GLU A 210 -10.35 11.61 33.25
N MET A 211 -11.49 11.13 32.75
CA MET A 211 -12.76 11.10 33.48
C MET A 211 -12.63 10.19 34.70
N ALA A 212 -13.14 10.63 35.84
CA ALA A 212 -13.14 9.85 37.07
C ALA A 212 -14.50 9.94 37.77
N THR A 213 -14.76 9.04 38.72
CA THR A 213 -15.93 9.13 39.62
C THR A 213 -15.82 10.30 40.58
N GLY A 214 -14.59 10.70 40.95
CA GLY A 214 -14.27 11.94 41.65
C GLY A 214 -13.78 13.04 40.70
N ALA A 215 -12.93 13.93 41.21
CA ALA A 215 -12.32 14.99 40.41
C ALA A 215 -11.49 14.41 39.25
N TRP A 216 -11.64 14.98 38.06
CA TRP A 216 -10.88 14.56 36.88
C TRP A 216 -9.46 15.07 36.96
N THR A 217 -8.51 14.28 36.49
CA THR A 217 -7.10 14.66 36.41
C THR A 217 -6.69 14.89 34.96
N ARG A 218 -5.70 15.76 34.73
CA ARG A 218 -5.13 15.91 33.38
C ARG A 218 -4.48 14.61 32.94
N CYS A 219 -4.62 14.30 31.65
CA CYS A 219 -3.99 13.13 31.05
C CYS A 219 -2.47 13.15 31.23
N LYS A 220 -1.83 11.99 31.40
CA LYS A 220 -0.39 11.87 31.69
C LYS A 220 0.53 12.50 30.63
N ASP A 221 0.07 12.58 29.38
CA ASP A 221 0.75 13.19 28.23
C ASP A 221 0.47 14.70 28.09
N ALA A 222 -0.29 15.31 29.02
CA ALA A 222 -0.64 16.73 29.04
C ALA A 222 -0.81 17.29 30.48
N ASN A 223 -0.14 16.69 31.47
CA ASN A 223 -0.27 17.03 32.90
C ASN A 223 0.79 18.01 33.43
N THR A 224 1.77 18.39 32.63
CA THR A 224 2.78 19.39 32.99
C THR A 224 2.91 20.45 31.90
N SER A 225 3.32 21.67 32.27
CA SER A 225 3.53 22.79 31.33
C SER A 225 4.51 22.43 30.20
N ALA A 226 5.49 21.58 30.48
CA ALA A 226 6.47 21.10 29.51
C ALA A 226 5.86 20.20 28.41
N LYS A 227 4.70 19.59 28.66
CA LYS A 227 4.01 18.66 27.75
C LYS A 227 2.86 19.32 26.98
N VAL A 228 2.57 20.59 27.23
CA VAL A 228 1.51 21.35 26.58
C VAL A 228 2.13 22.57 25.92
N THR A 229 2.28 22.49 24.62
CA THR A 229 2.95 23.49 23.78
C THR A 229 1.96 24.06 22.75
N PRO A 230 2.15 25.31 22.29
CA PRO A 230 1.38 25.85 21.16
C PRO A 230 1.47 24.90 19.97
N GLY A 231 0.32 24.53 19.39
CA GLY A 231 0.26 23.55 18.32
C GLY A 231 -0.05 22.12 18.74
N LEU A 232 -0.21 21.83 20.04
CA LEU A 232 -0.69 20.53 20.52
C LEU A 232 -1.94 20.10 19.74
N LEU A 233 -1.88 18.94 19.08
CA LEU A 233 -2.94 18.38 18.25
C LEU A 233 -3.48 17.09 18.87
N VAL A 234 -4.81 16.95 18.91
CA VAL A 234 -5.49 15.77 19.45
C VAL A 234 -6.68 15.37 18.58
N HIS A 235 -6.85 14.07 18.37
CA HIS A 235 -7.99 13.51 17.63
C HIS A 235 -9.12 13.13 18.59
N VAL A 236 -10.36 13.33 18.15
CA VAL A 236 -11.61 13.01 18.85
C VAL A 236 -12.29 11.88 18.11
N GLU A 237 -12.53 10.77 18.79
CA GLU A 237 -13.04 9.53 18.18
C GLU A 237 -14.56 9.54 18.01
N GLN A 238 -15.31 9.98 19.02
CA GLN A 238 -16.76 9.87 19.07
C GLN A 238 -17.40 11.19 19.49
N GLY A 239 -18.70 11.31 19.22
CA GLY A 239 -19.48 12.50 19.57
C GLY A 239 -20.35 12.99 18.42
N THR A 240 -21.53 13.50 18.74
CA THR A 240 -22.52 13.95 17.75
C THR A 240 -22.02 15.17 16.98
N VAL A 241 -21.38 16.11 17.67
CA VAL A 241 -20.91 17.38 17.09
C VAL A 241 -19.42 17.32 16.72
N ASN A 242 -18.59 16.79 17.62
CA ASN A 242 -17.13 16.86 17.53
C ASN A 242 -16.46 15.50 17.25
N GLY A 243 -17.19 14.39 17.11
CA GLY A 243 -16.56 13.10 16.78
C GLY A 243 -15.88 13.14 15.40
N ASP A 244 -14.98 12.22 15.12
CA ASP A 244 -14.20 12.16 13.87
C ASP A 244 -13.54 13.50 13.49
N SER A 245 -12.94 14.20 14.47
CA SER A 245 -12.28 15.50 14.26
C SER A 245 -10.94 15.61 14.99
N ALA A 246 -10.10 16.55 14.57
CA ALA A 246 -8.83 16.88 15.21
C ALA A 246 -8.83 18.34 15.66
N TRP A 247 -8.32 18.58 16.86
CA TRP A 247 -8.31 19.88 17.52
C TRP A 247 -6.91 20.29 17.89
N GLN A 248 -6.56 21.53 17.59
CA GLN A 248 -5.26 22.13 17.84
C GLN A 248 -5.36 23.18 18.94
N LEU A 249 -4.40 23.19 19.86
CA LEU A 249 -4.19 24.29 20.80
C LEU A 249 -3.60 25.47 20.03
N VAL A 250 -4.37 26.56 19.91
CA VAL A 250 -3.98 27.78 19.19
C VAL A 250 -3.51 28.91 20.11
N THR A 251 -3.37 28.64 21.42
CA THR A 251 -2.76 29.58 22.35
C THR A 251 -1.26 29.73 22.03
N ASP A 252 -0.84 30.92 21.63
CA ASP A 252 0.57 31.23 21.35
C ASP A 252 1.38 31.54 22.62
N GLY A 253 2.69 31.29 22.57
CA GLY A 253 3.65 31.63 23.64
C GLY A 253 3.90 30.52 24.68
N VAL A 254 4.58 30.87 25.77
CA VAL A 254 4.92 29.89 26.82
C VAL A 254 3.67 29.54 27.63
N ILE A 255 3.35 28.24 27.69
CA ILE A 255 2.19 27.73 28.41
C ILE A 255 2.56 27.37 29.86
N SER A 256 1.78 27.88 30.82
CA SER A 256 1.81 27.45 32.22
C SER A 256 0.45 26.91 32.63
N LEU A 257 0.36 25.60 32.93
CA LEU A 257 -0.92 24.95 33.25
C LEU A 257 -1.56 25.55 34.52
N GLY A 258 -2.87 25.79 34.46
CA GLY A 258 -3.64 26.42 35.53
C GLY A 258 -3.53 27.95 35.57
N VAL A 259 -2.71 28.56 34.72
CA VAL A 259 -2.53 30.02 34.61
C VAL A 259 -2.88 30.49 33.20
N THR A 260 -2.20 29.98 32.17
CA THR A 260 -2.39 30.39 30.77
C THR A 260 -3.74 29.89 30.25
N ALA A 261 -4.50 30.75 29.57
CA ALA A 261 -5.73 30.37 28.89
C ALA A 261 -5.46 29.39 27.73
N LEU A 262 -6.12 28.23 27.71
CA LEU A 262 -5.95 27.20 26.70
C LEU A 262 -7.13 27.22 25.74
N VAL A 263 -6.88 27.64 24.50
CA VAL A 263 -7.90 27.76 23.44
C VAL A 263 -7.66 26.69 22.38
N PHE A 264 -8.65 25.84 22.18
CA PHE A 264 -8.62 24.79 21.17
C PHE A 264 -9.53 25.15 20.00
N GLU A 265 -9.02 24.98 18.79
CA GLU A 265 -9.79 25.11 17.57
C GLU A 265 -9.72 23.83 16.76
N MET A 266 -10.80 23.50 16.05
CA MET A 266 -10.80 22.33 15.17
C MET A 266 -9.84 22.61 14.01
N ALA A 267 -8.87 21.73 13.78
CA ALA A 267 -7.94 21.79 12.64
C ALA A 267 -8.58 21.15 11.40
N PHE A 268 -9.16 19.95 11.55
CA PHE A 268 -9.87 19.23 10.49
C PHE A 268 -10.91 18.26 11.10
N GLY A 269 -11.97 17.91 10.36
CA GLY A 269 -13.02 17.00 10.84
C GLY A 269 -14.43 17.47 10.51
N ARG A 270 -15.45 16.70 10.95
CA ARG A 270 -16.85 17.08 10.78
C ARG A 270 -17.25 18.20 11.74
N THR A 271 -18.10 19.11 11.27
CA THR A 271 -18.63 20.25 12.04
C THR A 271 -19.99 19.95 12.70
N GLY A 272 -20.41 18.68 12.72
CA GLY A 272 -21.74 18.26 13.18
C GLY A 272 -22.87 18.46 12.15
N ILE A 273 -22.57 19.05 10.98
CA ILE A 273 -23.54 19.17 9.87
C ILE A 273 -23.64 17.83 9.14
N LEU A 274 -24.87 17.31 9.04
CA LEU A 274 -25.15 16.06 8.34
C LEU A 274 -24.93 16.22 6.83
N ALA A 275 -24.58 15.11 6.16
CA ALA A 275 -24.55 15.09 4.70
C ALA A 275 -25.94 15.40 4.13
N GLY A 276 -26.04 16.39 3.25
CA GLY A 276 -27.30 16.80 2.65
C GLY A 276 -27.17 18.04 1.77
N THR A 277 -28.24 18.37 1.05
CA THR A 277 -28.33 19.60 0.28
C THR A 277 -28.85 20.72 1.17
N TYR A 278 -28.10 21.82 1.21
CA TYR A 278 -28.47 23.02 1.93
C TYR A 278 -28.51 24.21 0.98
N ARG A 279 -29.56 25.01 1.10
CA ARG A 279 -29.78 26.21 0.28
C ARG A 279 -29.05 27.44 0.82
N SER A 280 -28.61 27.40 2.07
CA SER A 280 -27.77 28.42 2.69
C SER A 280 -26.82 27.77 3.69
N VAL A 281 -25.54 28.18 3.66
CA VAL A 281 -24.50 27.72 4.57
C VAL A 281 -23.77 28.93 5.15
N SER A 282 -23.43 28.86 6.44
CA SER A 282 -22.40 29.72 7.01
C SER A 282 -21.11 28.92 7.13
N VAL A 283 -19.98 29.58 6.91
CA VAL A 283 -18.66 28.96 7.05
C VAL A 283 -17.89 29.59 8.21
N ASP A 284 -17.01 28.83 8.82
CA ASP A 284 -16.04 29.35 9.78
C ASP A 284 -14.89 30.10 9.07
N LYS A 285 -13.96 30.64 9.86
CA LYS A 285 -12.78 31.38 9.34
C LYS A 285 -11.85 30.53 8.46
N TYR A 286 -12.02 29.21 8.43
CA TYR A 286 -11.26 28.26 7.63
C TYR A 286 -12.06 27.74 6.42
N GLY A 287 -13.26 28.27 6.17
CA GLY A 287 -14.09 27.90 5.03
C GLY A 287 -14.88 26.60 5.22
N ARG A 288 -14.94 26.04 6.43
CA ARG A 288 -15.76 24.84 6.71
C ARG A 288 -17.17 25.23 7.08
N VAL A 289 -18.16 24.47 6.64
CA VAL A 289 -19.58 24.74 6.92
C VAL A 289 -19.86 24.61 8.42
N ALA A 290 -20.17 25.72 9.08
CA ALA A 290 -20.43 25.80 10.52
C ALA A 290 -21.93 25.72 10.86
N ALA A 291 -22.80 26.19 9.97
CA ALA A 291 -24.24 25.98 10.03
C ALA A 291 -24.82 25.88 8.63
N ALA A 292 -25.93 25.16 8.49
CA ALA A 292 -26.57 24.94 7.21
C ALA A 292 -28.09 24.90 7.36
N THR A 293 -28.81 25.58 6.47
CA THR A 293 -30.28 25.67 6.50
C THR A 293 -30.86 25.54 5.09
N ASN A 294 -32.17 25.25 5.01
CA ASN A 294 -32.91 25.20 3.76
C ASN A 294 -34.03 26.26 3.74
N PRO A 295 -33.70 27.54 3.56
CA PRO A 295 -34.71 28.58 3.51
C PRO A 295 -35.68 28.37 2.35
N THR A 296 -36.97 28.65 2.59
CA THR A 296 -38.04 28.63 1.57
C THR A 296 -38.63 30.01 1.33
N THR A 297 -38.13 31.04 2.02
CA THR A 297 -38.59 32.43 1.92
C THR A 297 -37.43 33.36 1.61
N VAL A 298 -37.68 34.45 0.88
CA VAL A 298 -36.69 35.51 0.60
C VAL A 298 -36.04 36.04 1.89
N ALA A 299 -36.82 36.16 2.97
CA ALA A 299 -36.30 36.55 4.28
C ALA A 299 -35.33 35.52 4.87
N GLY A 300 -35.63 34.22 4.74
CA GLY A 300 -34.74 33.16 5.21
C GLY A 300 -33.42 33.07 4.41
N TYR A 301 -33.40 33.57 3.17
CA TYR A 301 -32.17 33.73 2.38
C TYR A 301 -31.38 35.01 2.72
N GLY A 302 -31.94 35.92 3.52
CA GLY A 302 -31.30 37.21 3.84
C GLY A 302 -31.24 38.19 2.66
N LEU A 303 -32.06 38.00 1.62
CA LEU A 303 -32.09 38.88 0.45
C LEU A 303 -32.81 40.19 0.79
N THR A 304 -32.14 41.33 0.58
CA THR A 304 -32.65 42.67 0.95
C THR A 304 -33.12 43.50 -0.24
N ASP A 305 -32.81 43.07 -1.47
CA ASP A 305 -33.13 43.75 -2.73
C ASP A 305 -34.34 43.13 -3.46
N VAL A 306 -35.16 42.36 -2.74
CA VAL A 306 -36.34 41.67 -3.27
C VAL A 306 -37.60 42.00 -2.46
N TYR A 307 -38.72 42.20 -3.14
CA TYR A 307 -40.01 42.37 -2.48
C TYR A 307 -40.51 41.04 -1.91
N THR A 308 -40.93 41.06 -0.65
CA THR A 308 -41.62 39.92 -0.03
C THR A 308 -43.01 39.74 -0.62
N LYS A 309 -43.55 38.51 -0.58
CA LYS A 309 -44.92 38.23 -1.02
C LYS A 309 -45.94 39.19 -0.39
N ALA A 310 -45.83 39.46 0.91
CA ALA A 310 -46.72 40.40 1.59
C ALA A 310 -46.64 41.82 1.02
N GLN A 311 -45.44 42.31 0.67
CA GLN A 311 -45.26 43.62 0.03
C GLN A 311 -45.84 43.64 -1.39
N VAL A 312 -45.69 42.56 -2.15
CA VAL A 312 -46.26 42.42 -3.49
C VAL A 312 -47.78 42.37 -3.42
N ASP A 313 -48.34 41.55 -2.53
CA ASP A 313 -49.80 41.45 -2.33
C ASP A 313 -50.36 42.82 -1.91
N THR A 314 -49.72 43.51 -0.96
CA THR A 314 -50.11 44.88 -0.55
C THR A 314 -50.06 45.86 -1.73
N ALA A 315 -49.05 45.76 -2.59
CA ALA A 315 -48.93 46.62 -3.77
C ALA A 315 -49.98 46.30 -4.84
N LEU A 316 -50.41 45.04 -4.93
CA LEU A 316 -51.45 44.58 -5.83
C LEU A 316 -52.85 44.99 -5.33
N ASP A 317 -53.10 44.91 -4.03
CA ASP A 317 -54.34 45.38 -3.39
C ASP A 317 -54.57 46.89 -3.55
N LEU A 318 -53.50 47.65 -3.81
CA LEU A 318 -53.58 49.08 -4.13
C LEU A 318 -53.94 49.36 -5.61
N LYS A 319 -54.05 48.33 -6.45
CA LYS A 319 -54.46 48.47 -7.86
C LYS A 319 -55.98 48.27 -7.97
N ALA A 320 -56.62 49.11 -8.78
CA ALA A 320 -58.01 48.90 -9.15
C ALA A 320 -58.14 47.83 -10.23
N ASP A 321 -59.26 47.10 -10.25
CA ASP A 321 -59.54 46.09 -11.26
C ASP A 321 -59.52 46.67 -12.68
N LEU A 322 -58.93 45.93 -13.61
CA LEU A 322 -58.79 46.34 -15.01
C LEU A 322 -60.15 46.46 -15.72
N ALA A 323 -61.11 45.61 -15.35
CA ALA A 323 -62.47 45.61 -15.88
C ALA A 323 -63.44 46.08 -14.79
N SER A 324 -64.14 47.18 -15.04
CA SER A 324 -65.15 47.75 -14.13
C SER A 324 -64.62 48.08 -12.72
N PRO A 325 -63.60 48.97 -12.59
CA PRO A 325 -63.09 49.36 -11.28
C PRO A 325 -64.19 50.02 -10.43
N THR A 326 -64.26 49.64 -9.16
CA THR A 326 -65.12 50.33 -8.19
C THR A 326 -64.46 51.67 -7.81
N LEU A 327 -65.03 52.79 -8.26
CA LEU A 327 -64.52 54.13 -7.95
C LEU A 327 -65.02 54.58 -6.56
N SER A 328 -64.18 54.46 -5.52
CA SER A 328 -64.45 55.00 -4.18
C SER A 328 -63.89 56.42 -4.00
N GLY A 329 -64.53 57.26 -3.16
CA GLY A 329 -64.09 58.64 -2.87
C GLY A 329 -64.61 59.67 -3.89
N THR A 330 -63.82 60.72 -4.17
CA THR A 330 -64.13 61.77 -5.18
C THR A 330 -63.21 61.63 -6.41
N PRO A 331 -63.48 60.69 -7.34
CA PRO A 331 -62.62 60.45 -8.50
C PRO A 331 -62.54 61.68 -9.41
N LYS A 332 -61.33 62.01 -9.86
CA LYS A 332 -61.08 63.12 -10.80
C LYS A 332 -61.01 62.56 -12.22
N SER A 333 -61.81 63.11 -13.13
CA SER A 333 -61.77 62.82 -14.57
C SER A 333 -61.73 64.14 -15.35
N PRO A 334 -61.06 64.21 -16.51
CA PRO A 334 -61.19 65.35 -17.42
C PRO A 334 -62.66 65.58 -17.79
N THR A 335 -63.10 66.84 -17.81
CA THR A 335 -64.47 67.21 -18.21
C THR A 335 -64.58 67.16 -19.75
N PRO A 336 -65.40 66.26 -20.32
CA PRO A 336 -65.61 66.19 -21.77
C PRO A 336 -66.35 67.42 -22.30
N ALA A 337 -66.28 67.68 -23.61
CA ALA A 337 -67.10 68.71 -24.26
C ALA A 337 -68.58 68.31 -24.26
N ILE A 338 -69.51 69.27 -24.15
CA ILE A 338 -70.96 69.02 -24.01
C ILE A 338 -71.62 68.23 -25.16
N ASN A 339 -70.96 68.15 -26.32
CA ASN A 339 -71.40 67.40 -27.50
C ASN A 339 -70.67 66.05 -27.68
N SER A 340 -69.86 65.63 -26.71
CA SER A 340 -69.12 64.36 -26.78
C SER A 340 -70.09 63.17 -26.70
N ASN A 341 -69.83 62.15 -27.51
CA ASN A 341 -70.62 60.92 -27.61
C ASN A 341 -69.78 59.64 -27.47
N ASP A 342 -68.57 59.76 -26.90
CA ASP A 342 -67.65 58.64 -26.68
C ASP A 342 -67.83 58.03 -25.28
N THR A 343 -66.94 57.09 -24.92
CA THR A 343 -66.97 56.34 -23.67
C THR A 343 -66.35 57.09 -22.48
N SER A 344 -66.18 58.42 -22.57
CA SER A 344 -65.63 59.22 -21.48
C SER A 344 -66.58 59.28 -20.28
N ILE A 345 -66.01 59.35 -19.06
CA ILE A 345 -66.79 59.51 -17.83
C ILE A 345 -67.42 60.91 -17.78
N ALA A 346 -68.74 60.99 -17.63
CA ALA A 346 -69.44 62.25 -17.42
C ALA A 346 -69.10 62.86 -16.05
N THR A 347 -68.40 63.99 -16.02
CA THR A 347 -68.11 64.71 -14.78
C THR A 347 -69.33 65.51 -14.30
N THR A 348 -69.36 65.86 -13.01
CA THR A 348 -70.39 66.77 -12.46
C THR A 348 -70.44 68.11 -13.21
N GLN A 349 -69.30 68.58 -13.73
CA GLN A 349 -69.24 69.79 -14.56
C GLN A 349 -69.89 69.59 -15.93
N PHE A 350 -69.65 68.46 -16.60
CA PHE A 350 -70.32 68.11 -17.86
C PHE A 350 -71.84 68.04 -17.68
N ALA A 351 -72.32 67.35 -16.63
CA ALA A 351 -73.74 67.25 -16.32
C ALA A 351 -74.39 68.63 -16.09
N ARG A 352 -73.70 69.52 -15.35
CA ARG A 352 -74.13 70.91 -15.12
C ARG A 352 -74.20 71.73 -16.42
N GLN A 353 -73.19 71.62 -17.27
CA GLN A 353 -73.16 72.35 -18.54
C GLN A 353 -74.25 71.86 -19.50
N LEU A 354 -74.52 70.56 -19.54
CA LEU A 354 -75.62 69.97 -20.33
C LEU A 354 -76.99 70.46 -19.83
N LEU A 355 -77.22 70.45 -18.52
CA LEU A 355 -78.49 70.91 -17.92
C LEU A 355 -78.73 72.41 -18.18
N GLY A 356 -77.67 73.22 -18.14
CA GLY A 356 -77.70 74.62 -18.54
C GLY A 356 -78.08 74.83 -20.01
N ALA A 357 -77.66 73.94 -20.91
CA ALA A 357 -78.01 74.02 -22.33
C ALA A 357 -79.52 73.79 -22.59
N PHE A 358 -80.21 73.05 -21.71
CA PHE A 358 -81.68 72.89 -21.72
C PHE A 358 -82.44 74.04 -21.00
N GLY A 359 -81.74 75.08 -20.55
CA GLY A 359 -82.33 76.24 -19.88
C GLY A 359 -82.60 76.02 -18.39
N TRP A 360 -82.06 74.95 -17.79
CA TRP A 360 -82.27 74.57 -16.39
C TRP A 360 -80.99 74.85 -15.56
N GLY A 361 -80.62 76.13 -15.46
CA GLY A 361 -79.38 76.58 -14.80
C GLY A 361 -79.32 76.35 -13.28
N GLU A 362 -78.14 76.61 -12.69
CA GLU A 362 -77.65 76.26 -11.33
C GLU A 362 -78.52 76.68 -10.10
N GLY A 363 -79.71 77.27 -10.30
CA GLY A 363 -80.59 77.75 -9.22
C GLY A 363 -81.87 76.95 -8.97
N GLY A 364 -82.08 75.80 -9.62
CA GLY A 364 -83.34 75.06 -9.52
C GLY A 364 -84.51 75.76 -10.22
N ILE A 365 -85.66 75.08 -10.31
CA ILE A 365 -86.83 75.42 -11.16
C ILE A 365 -87.53 76.76 -10.79
N SER A 366 -87.05 77.52 -9.80
CA SER A 366 -87.77 78.67 -9.23
C SER A 366 -87.51 80.04 -9.87
N GLY A 367 -86.79 80.15 -10.98
CA GLY A 367 -86.30 81.45 -11.48
C GLY A 367 -87.03 82.12 -12.65
N SER A 368 -87.90 81.42 -13.39
CA SER A 368 -88.38 81.91 -14.70
C SER A 368 -89.86 82.30 -14.69
N ASN A 369 -90.27 83.21 -13.80
CA ASN A 369 -91.64 83.70 -13.84
C ASN A 369 -91.91 84.49 -15.13
N LEU A 370 -93.06 84.24 -15.75
CA LEU A 370 -93.55 85.00 -16.90
C LEU A 370 -93.83 86.44 -16.45
N PRO A 371 -93.35 87.45 -17.18
CA PRO A 371 -93.70 88.84 -16.91
C PRO A 371 -95.23 89.07 -16.91
N SER A 372 -95.67 90.09 -16.18
CA SER A 372 -97.07 90.54 -16.21
C SER A 372 -97.55 90.80 -17.64
N GLY A 373 -98.76 90.37 -17.99
CA GLY A 373 -99.32 90.52 -19.34
C GLY A 373 -98.69 89.64 -20.43
N THR A 374 -97.86 88.65 -20.09
CA THR A 374 -97.23 87.78 -21.10
C THR A 374 -98.25 86.98 -21.88
N ASN A 375 -98.21 87.10 -23.21
CA ASN A 375 -98.98 86.23 -24.10
C ASN A 375 -98.25 84.89 -24.26
N LEU A 376 -98.91 83.78 -23.97
CA LEU A 376 -98.25 82.47 -24.05
C LEU A 376 -97.78 82.11 -25.47
N ASN A 377 -98.35 82.69 -26.52
CA ASN A 377 -97.92 82.43 -27.89
C ASN A 377 -96.53 82.98 -28.21
N SER A 378 -96.02 83.94 -27.42
CA SER A 378 -94.67 84.49 -27.59
C SER A 378 -93.59 83.72 -26.83
N VAL A 379 -93.97 82.75 -25.99
CA VAL A 379 -93.04 81.97 -25.16
C VAL A 379 -92.67 80.66 -25.88
N THR A 380 -91.70 80.73 -26.80
CA THR A 380 -91.30 79.59 -27.66
C THR A 380 -89.96 78.98 -27.28
N LYS A 381 -89.20 79.60 -26.38
CA LYS A 381 -87.91 79.09 -25.91
C LYS A 381 -88.13 77.87 -24.99
N PRO A 382 -87.39 76.75 -25.17
CA PRO A 382 -87.48 75.61 -24.27
C PRO A 382 -87.18 76.01 -22.81
N GLY A 383 -88.02 75.55 -21.88
CA GLY A 383 -87.88 75.89 -20.48
C GLY A 383 -89.14 75.64 -19.67
N SER A 384 -89.05 75.87 -18.36
CA SER A 384 -90.18 75.88 -17.43
C SER A 384 -90.37 77.32 -16.95
N TYR A 385 -91.59 77.83 -17.02
CA TYR A 385 -91.93 79.20 -16.68
C TYR A 385 -93.10 79.24 -15.70
N GLY A 386 -93.02 80.06 -14.66
CA GLY A 386 -94.10 80.22 -13.69
C GLY A 386 -95.02 81.38 -14.04
N GLN A 387 -96.33 81.19 -14.08
CA GLN A 387 -97.30 82.27 -13.96
C GLN A 387 -97.80 82.27 -12.51
N THR A 388 -97.51 83.34 -11.76
CA THR A 388 -97.70 83.38 -10.31
C THR A 388 -99.04 83.97 -9.89
N ALA A 389 -99.83 84.55 -10.80
CA ALA A 389 -101.10 85.19 -10.46
C ALA A 389 -102.22 84.86 -11.45
N ASN A 390 -103.39 84.47 -10.95
CA ASN A 390 -104.57 84.15 -11.78
C ASN A 390 -105.00 85.35 -12.64
N ALA A 391 -104.87 86.57 -12.10
CA ALA A 391 -105.18 87.80 -12.83
C ALA A 391 -104.33 88.00 -14.10
N GLN A 392 -103.19 87.33 -14.19
CA GLN A 392 -102.27 87.39 -15.34
C GLN A 392 -102.38 86.18 -16.26
N ALA A 393 -103.04 85.10 -15.81
CA ALA A 393 -103.42 83.97 -16.64
C ALA A 393 -104.81 84.22 -17.21
N THR A 394 -104.91 84.79 -18.42
CA THR A 394 -106.21 85.07 -19.04
C THR A 394 -106.32 84.40 -20.41
N LEU A 395 -107.55 84.09 -20.83
CA LEU A 395 -107.82 83.48 -22.14
C LEU A 395 -107.35 84.38 -23.30
N ILE A 396 -107.42 85.71 -23.13
CA ILE A 396 -106.96 86.70 -24.12
C ILE A 396 -105.43 86.62 -24.31
N LEU A 397 -104.69 86.31 -23.24
CA LEU A 397 -103.25 86.07 -23.28
C LEU A 397 -102.90 84.62 -23.66
N ASN A 398 -103.87 83.87 -24.19
CA ASN A 398 -103.74 82.50 -24.67
C ASN A 398 -103.42 81.46 -23.58
N TYR A 399 -103.78 81.71 -22.33
CA TYR A 399 -103.82 80.68 -21.28
C TYR A 399 -105.01 79.73 -21.51
N PRO A 400 -104.90 78.44 -21.16
CA PRO A 400 -105.99 77.47 -21.37
C PRO A 400 -107.22 77.74 -20.48
N GLU A 401 -106.99 78.25 -19.27
CA GLU A 401 -108.02 78.65 -18.34
C GLU A 401 -107.51 79.83 -17.48
N PRO A 402 -108.39 80.60 -16.82
CA PRO A 402 -108.00 81.81 -16.11
C PRO A 402 -107.40 81.51 -14.71
N VAL A 403 -106.40 80.64 -14.68
CA VAL A 403 -105.77 80.12 -13.47
C VAL A 403 -104.26 80.12 -13.68
N ALA A 404 -103.52 80.59 -12.68
CA ALA A 404 -102.07 80.56 -12.61
C ALA A 404 -101.52 79.14 -12.68
N GLY A 405 -100.22 79.00 -12.87
CA GLY A 405 -99.66 77.69 -13.15
C GLY A 405 -98.31 77.75 -13.82
N THR A 406 -97.79 76.59 -14.15
CA THR A 406 -96.49 76.41 -14.79
C THR A 406 -96.68 76.14 -16.27
N LEU A 407 -95.99 76.92 -17.10
CA LEU A 407 -95.82 76.66 -18.51
C LEU A 407 -94.52 75.90 -18.74
N LEU A 408 -94.61 74.72 -19.32
CA LEU A 408 -93.47 73.99 -19.86
C LEU A 408 -93.47 74.16 -21.37
N VAL A 409 -92.30 74.52 -21.91
CA VAL A 409 -92.09 74.73 -23.33
C VAL A 409 -91.02 73.76 -23.80
N GLN A 410 -91.34 73.00 -24.83
CA GLN A 410 -90.39 72.17 -25.56
C GLN A 410 -90.35 72.64 -26.99
N ALA A 411 -89.17 72.88 -27.56
CA ALA A 411 -89.04 73.23 -28.96
C ALA A 411 -87.96 72.35 -29.62
N ALA A 412 -88.30 71.77 -30.76
CA ALA A 412 -87.35 71.01 -31.58
C ALA A 412 -86.55 71.94 -32.51
N SER A 413 -87.10 73.11 -32.83
CA SER A 413 -86.47 74.17 -33.63
C SER A 413 -87.24 75.49 -33.44
N ALA A 414 -86.81 76.57 -34.09
CA ALA A 414 -87.59 77.82 -34.13
C ALA A 414 -88.98 77.66 -34.80
N THR A 415 -89.23 76.52 -35.47
CA THR A 415 -90.45 76.24 -36.24
C THR A 415 -91.45 75.36 -35.49
N ILE A 416 -90.99 74.51 -34.56
CA ILE A 416 -91.84 73.53 -33.87
C ILE A 416 -91.68 73.71 -32.36
N CYS A 417 -92.76 74.11 -31.72
CA CYS A 417 -92.84 74.30 -30.27
C CYS A 417 -94.07 73.57 -29.73
N THR A 418 -93.95 72.95 -28.56
CA THR A 418 -95.07 72.37 -27.81
C THR A 418 -95.07 72.97 -26.43
N GLN A 419 -96.26 73.36 -25.98
CA GLN A 419 -96.49 73.90 -24.67
C GLN A 419 -97.38 72.96 -23.86
N LEU A 420 -97.02 72.81 -22.60
CA LEU A 420 -97.83 72.17 -21.59
C LEU A 420 -98.06 73.20 -20.48
N TYR A 421 -99.32 73.46 -20.15
CA TYR A 421 -99.67 74.36 -19.05
C TYR A 421 -100.33 73.55 -17.94
N ILE A 422 -99.78 73.67 -16.74
CA ILE A 422 -100.24 72.95 -15.55
C ILE A 422 -100.70 73.98 -14.55
N THR A 423 -101.98 73.97 -14.24
CA THR A 423 -102.60 74.93 -13.32
C THR A 423 -102.29 74.57 -11.87
N TYR A 424 -102.02 75.60 -11.05
CA TYR A 424 -101.44 75.37 -9.72
C TYR A 424 -102.43 74.75 -8.70
N ASN A 425 -103.73 74.98 -8.85
CA ASN A 425 -104.74 74.67 -7.82
C ASN A 425 -105.47 73.35 -8.02
N ASN A 426 -105.77 73.00 -9.27
CA ASN A 426 -106.56 71.83 -9.65
C ASN A 426 -105.71 70.78 -10.40
N GLY A 427 -104.45 71.09 -10.69
CA GLY A 427 -103.52 70.18 -11.34
C GLY A 427 -103.93 69.79 -12.76
N ARG A 428 -104.84 70.54 -13.40
CA ARG A 428 -105.25 70.27 -14.78
C ARG A 428 -104.06 70.54 -15.70
N VAL A 429 -103.87 69.62 -16.62
CA VAL A 429 -102.76 69.65 -17.56
C VAL A 429 -103.32 69.90 -18.94
N TYR A 430 -102.86 70.95 -19.58
CA TYR A 430 -103.27 71.34 -20.92
C TYR A 430 -102.09 71.28 -21.85
N SER A 431 -102.26 70.69 -23.03
CA SER A 431 -101.25 70.65 -24.07
C SER A 431 -101.70 71.43 -25.30
N ARG A 432 -100.75 72.02 -26.00
CA ARG A 432 -100.94 72.54 -27.36
C ARG A 432 -99.61 72.59 -28.08
N SER A 433 -99.67 72.68 -29.40
CA SER A 433 -98.48 72.78 -30.23
C SER A 433 -98.54 73.98 -31.16
N CYS A 434 -97.37 74.45 -31.56
CA CYS A 434 -97.14 75.50 -32.53
C CYS A 434 -96.33 74.93 -33.69
N TYR A 435 -96.81 75.16 -34.91
CA TYR A 435 -96.06 74.90 -36.13
C TYR A 435 -95.97 76.19 -36.95
N SER A 436 -94.75 76.69 -37.15
CA SER A 436 -94.45 77.89 -37.90
C SER A 436 -95.28 79.12 -37.47
N GLY A 437 -95.42 79.32 -36.14
CA GLY A 437 -96.15 80.44 -35.55
C GLY A 437 -97.65 80.21 -35.36
N ASN A 438 -98.21 79.12 -35.91
CA ASN A 438 -99.63 78.78 -35.76
C ASN A 438 -99.84 77.86 -34.56
N TRP A 439 -100.65 78.30 -33.60
CA TRP A 439 -100.94 77.56 -32.38
C TRP A 439 -102.23 76.74 -32.50
N SER A 440 -102.16 75.47 -32.09
CA SER A 440 -103.37 74.65 -31.89
C SER A 440 -104.15 75.14 -30.68
N THR A 441 -105.41 74.74 -30.60
CA THR A 441 -106.20 74.89 -29.37
C THR A 441 -105.58 74.09 -28.23
N TRP A 442 -105.84 74.51 -26.99
CA TRP A 442 -105.47 73.75 -25.81
C TRP A 442 -106.34 72.50 -25.68
N ALA A 443 -105.70 71.36 -25.45
CA ALA A 443 -106.33 70.08 -25.15
C ALA A 443 -105.98 69.66 -23.71
N GLU A 444 -106.99 69.38 -22.90
CA GLU A 444 -106.81 68.92 -21.53
C GLU A 444 -106.47 67.42 -21.47
N LEU A 445 -105.54 67.03 -20.59
CA LEU A 445 -104.93 65.70 -20.52
C LEU A 445 -105.22 64.91 -19.23
N SER A 446 -105.88 65.48 -18.20
CA SER A 446 -106.08 64.81 -16.91
C SER A 446 -107.53 64.38 -16.66
N LEU A 447 -107.78 63.07 -16.50
CA LEU A 447 -108.99 62.49 -15.89
C LEU A 447 -108.57 61.85 -14.56
N THR A 448 -109.04 62.39 -13.42
CA THR A 448 -108.43 62.15 -12.10
C THR A 448 -108.88 60.91 -11.34
N ASP A 449 -109.78 60.06 -11.86
CA ASP A 449 -110.20 58.84 -11.15
C ASP A 449 -110.16 57.59 -12.05
N SER A 450 -109.32 56.61 -11.66
CA SER A 450 -109.21 55.26 -12.26
C SER A 450 -108.96 55.21 -13.78
N PRO A 451 -107.83 55.74 -14.28
CA PRO A 451 -107.48 55.63 -15.69
C PRO A 451 -107.21 54.17 -16.08
N ILE A 452 -107.71 53.76 -17.26
CA ILE A 452 -107.35 52.48 -17.86
C ILE A 452 -105.90 52.59 -18.38
N PHE A 453 -104.96 51.89 -17.74
CA PHE A 453 -103.58 51.85 -18.21
C PHE A 453 -103.49 51.07 -19.54
N ARG A 454 -102.91 51.69 -20.58
CA ARG A 454 -102.50 51.03 -21.83
C ARG A 454 -100.97 51.11 -21.97
N GLY A 455 -100.33 50.08 -22.51
CA GLY A 455 -98.86 49.98 -22.60
C GLY A 455 -98.21 49.39 -21.34
N THR A 456 -96.97 49.81 -21.03
CA THR A 456 -96.20 49.42 -19.82
C THR A 456 -96.21 50.56 -18.79
N PRO A 457 -97.22 50.62 -17.89
CA PRO A 457 -97.31 51.68 -16.89
C PRO A 457 -96.21 51.55 -15.83
N THR A 458 -95.62 52.68 -15.43
CA THR A 458 -94.68 52.77 -14.31
C THR A 458 -95.40 53.32 -13.08
N ALA A 459 -95.08 52.80 -11.89
CA ALA A 459 -95.60 53.28 -10.62
C ALA A 459 -94.43 53.45 -9.61
N PRO A 460 -94.60 54.24 -8.53
CA PRO A 460 -93.59 54.33 -7.48
C PRO A 460 -93.38 52.96 -6.82
N THR A 461 -92.13 52.54 -6.70
CA THR A 461 -91.78 51.28 -6.02
C THR A 461 -92.05 51.44 -4.52
N ALA A 462 -93.00 50.67 -4.00
CA ALA A 462 -93.31 50.67 -2.58
C ALA A 462 -92.09 50.27 -1.73
N VAL A 463 -92.05 50.73 -0.49
CA VAL A 463 -91.00 50.35 0.46
C VAL A 463 -91.13 48.87 0.82
N LYS A 464 -90.00 48.17 0.98
CA LYS A 464 -89.95 46.74 1.34
C LYS A 464 -90.77 46.47 2.62
N GLY A 465 -91.68 45.48 2.57
CA GLY A 465 -92.59 45.13 3.67
C GLY A 465 -94.00 45.72 3.59
N THR A 466 -94.29 46.56 2.59
CA THR A 466 -95.65 47.11 2.36
C THR A 466 -96.65 46.01 2.00
N ASN A 467 -97.83 45.98 2.66
CA ASN A 467 -98.88 44.95 2.50
C ASN A 467 -100.27 45.53 2.16
N THR A 468 -100.32 46.63 1.39
CA THR A 468 -101.55 47.33 1.01
C THR A 468 -102.06 46.94 -0.39
N GLN A 469 -103.19 47.50 -0.82
CA GLN A 469 -103.79 47.29 -2.15
C GLN A 469 -103.11 48.10 -3.29
N GLN A 470 -101.92 48.65 -3.06
CA GLN A 470 -101.16 49.39 -4.07
C GLN A 470 -100.71 48.46 -5.22
N LEU A 471 -100.55 48.99 -6.42
CA LEU A 471 -99.98 48.26 -7.56
C LEU A 471 -98.51 47.92 -7.27
N ALA A 472 -98.16 46.63 -7.33
CA ALA A 472 -96.78 46.17 -7.17
C ALA A 472 -95.97 46.44 -8.45
N THR A 473 -94.85 47.16 -8.34
CA THR A 473 -93.94 47.39 -9.47
C THR A 473 -93.04 46.17 -9.70
N THR A 474 -92.53 46.01 -10.93
CA THR A 474 -91.50 44.99 -11.23
C THR A 474 -90.26 45.17 -10.37
N ALA A 475 -89.87 46.40 -10.03
CA ALA A 475 -88.76 46.68 -9.11
C ALA A 475 -89.06 46.27 -7.65
N PHE A 476 -90.31 46.40 -7.19
CA PHE A 476 -90.72 45.90 -5.86
C PHE A 476 -90.63 44.37 -5.81
N VAL A 477 -91.14 43.70 -6.86
CA VAL A 477 -91.09 42.23 -6.98
C VAL A 477 -89.64 41.74 -7.14
N GLN A 478 -88.83 42.38 -7.97
CA GLN A 478 -87.41 42.05 -8.13
C GLN A 478 -86.62 42.30 -6.85
N GLY A 479 -86.89 43.39 -6.10
CA GLY A 479 -86.26 43.65 -4.81
C GLY A 479 -86.68 42.66 -3.72
N ALA A 480 -87.93 42.18 -3.75
CA ALA A 480 -88.40 41.12 -2.86
C ALA A 480 -87.75 39.77 -3.18
N ILE A 481 -87.57 39.44 -4.48
CA ILE A 481 -86.88 38.22 -4.93
C ILE A 481 -85.37 38.31 -4.65
N ALA A 482 -84.72 39.44 -4.95
CA ALA A 482 -83.30 39.67 -4.64
C ALA A 482 -83.05 39.58 -3.14
N GLY A 483 -83.94 40.15 -2.30
CA GLY A 483 -83.86 39.98 -0.85
C GLY A 483 -84.02 38.54 -0.37
N LEU A 484 -84.78 37.69 -1.07
CA LEU A 484 -84.88 36.26 -0.78
C LEU A 484 -83.62 35.50 -1.23
N VAL A 485 -83.02 35.88 -2.36
CA VAL A 485 -81.76 35.32 -2.89
C VAL A 485 -80.56 35.72 -2.03
N ASP A 486 -80.48 36.97 -1.55
CA ASP A 486 -79.47 37.46 -0.59
C ASP A 486 -79.64 36.86 0.81
N SER A 487 -80.80 36.25 1.10
CA SER A 487 -81.04 35.52 2.35
C SER A 487 -80.59 34.05 2.26
N ALA A 488 -80.09 33.59 1.11
CA ALA A 488 -79.49 32.27 0.97
C ALA A 488 -78.09 32.26 1.64
N PRO A 489 -77.80 31.35 2.57
CA PRO A 489 -76.50 31.31 3.26
C PRO A 489 -75.31 31.10 2.32
N GLY A 490 -74.14 31.63 2.68
CA GLY A 490 -72.87 31.68 1.92
C GLY A 490 -72.27 30.36 1.41
N THR A 491 -72.97 29.23 1.56
CA THR A 491 -72.61 27.95 0.91
C THR A 491 -72.68 28.01 -0.62
N LEU A 492 -73.46 28.92 -1.23
CA LEU A 492 -73.55 29.02 -2.69
C LEU A 492 -72.44 29.91 -3.31
N ASP A 493 -71.90 30.89 -2.57
CA ASP A 493 -70.74 31.67 -3.00
C ASP A 493 -69.47 30.80 -3.07
N THR A 494 -69.26 29.94 -2.07
CA THR A 494 -68.10 29.04 -2.04
C THR A 494 -68.07 28.05 -3.21
N LEU A 495 -69.21 27.50 -3.64
CA LEU A 495 -69.28 26.58 -4.78
C LEU A 495 -68.97 27.27 -6.12
N LYS A 496 -69.36 28.54 -6.28
CA LYS A 496 -69.05 29.35 -7.47
C LYS A 496 -67.58 29.75 -7.51
N GLU A 497 -67.02 30.12 -6.35
CA GLU A 497 -65.59 30.40 -6.20
C GLU A 497 -64.74 29.15 -6.44
N LEU A 498 -65.13 27.97 -5.90
CA LEU A 498 -64.47 26.70 -6.19
C LEU A 498 -64.56 26.31 -7.67
N ALA A 499 -65.73 26.46 -8.29
CA ALA A 499 -65.92 26.18 -9.72
C ALA A 499 -65.05 27.09 -10.59
N GLY A 500 -64.96 28.39 -10.25
CA GLY A 500 -64.07 29.34 -10.91
C GLY A 500 -62.58 29.02 -10.69
N ALA A 501 -62.17 28.66 -9.47
CA ALA A 501 -60.80 28.28 -9.13
C ALA A 501 -60.33 26.98 -9.82
N LEU A 502 -61.27 26.08 -10.14
CA LEU A 502 -61.05 24.86 -10.92
C LEU A 502 -61.28 25.07 -12.44
N ALA A 503 -61.35 26.33 -12.89
CA ALA A 503 -61.57 26.73 -14.28
C ALA A 503 -62.85 26.16 -14.95
N ASN A 504 -63.84 25.78 -14.14
CA ASN A 504 -65.05 25.08 -14.59
C ASN A 504 -64.77 23.77 -15.35
N ASP A 505 -63.69 23.05 -15.02
CA ASP A 505 -63.37 21.77 -15.69
C ASP A 505 -64.24 20.61 -15.17
N PRO A 506 -65.19 20.08 -15.96
CA PRO A 506 -66.05 18.96 -15.55
C PRO A 506 -65.29 17.63 -15.41
N ASN A 507 -64.06 17.56 -15.91
CA ASN A 507 -63.19 16.38 -15.87
C ASN A 507 -61.90 16.66 -15.08
N PHE A 508 -61.92 17.61 -14.13
CA PHE A 508 -60.73 18.05 -13.40
C PHE A 508 -59.84 16.90 -12.89
N ALA A 509 -60.44 15.82 -12.38
CA ALA A 509 -59.70 14.64 -11.95
C ALA A 509 -58.93 13.96 -13.11
N THR A 510 -59.56 13.79 -14.27
CA THR A 510 -58.95 13.23 -15.48
C THR A 510 -57.90 14.17 -16.06
N THR A 511 -58.19 15.47 -16.11
CA THR A 511 -57.26 16.51 -16.58
C THR A 511 -56.00 16.52 -15.72
N MET A 512 -56.14 16.49 -14.39
CA MET A 512 -55.01 16.46 -13.48
C MET A 512 -54.27 15.13 -13.51
N THR A 513 -54.99 14.01 -13.68
CA THR A 513 -54.38 12.68 -13.88
C THR A 513 -53.56 12.63 -15.16
N ASN A 514 -54.05 13.18 -16.28
CA ASN A 514 -53.33 13.26 -17.54
C ASN A 514 -52.13 14.21 -17.46
N ALA A 515 -52.29 15.35 -16.78
CA ALA A 515 -51.20 16.29 -16.54
C ALA A 515 -50.09 15.67 -15.69
N LEU A 516 -50.44 14.88 -14.66
CA LEU A 516 -49.49 14.12 -13.84
C LEU A 516 -48.89 12.92 -14.58
N ALA A 517 -49.65 12.23 -15.42
CA ALA A 517 -49.17 11.09 -16.21
C ALA A 517 -48.12 11.53 -17.26
N GLY A 518 -48.17 12.78 -17.71
CA GLY A 518 -47.14 13.39 -18.55
C GLY A 518 -45.92 13.91 -17.78
N LYS A 519 -45.93 13.91 -16.44
CA LYS A 519 -44.75 14.22 -15.63
C LYS A 519 -43.98 12.94 -15.36
N GLN A 520 -42.66 13.03 -15.46
CA GLN A 520 -41.79 11.96 -14.99
C GLN A 520 -42.00 11.77 -13.48
N PRO A 521 -42.21 10.52 -12.99
CA PRO A 521 -42.28 10.26 -11.55
C PRO A 521 -41.01 10.77 -10.86
N LEU A 522 -41.16 11.23 -9.62
CA LEU A 522 -40.01 11.62 -8.81
C LEU A 522 -39.15 10.37 -8.55
N ASP A 523 -37.98 10.35 -9.18
CA ASP A 523 -37.02 9.25 -9.11
C ASP A 523 -35.63 9.84 -8.85
N ALA A 524 -34.93 9.27 -7.87
CA ALA A 524 -33.65 9.79 -7.40
C ALA A 524 -32.58 9.73 -8.49
N THR A 525 -32.56 8.66 -9.30
CA THR A 525 -31.63 8.47 -10.40
C THR A 525 -31.89 9.50 -11.51
N LEU A 526 -33.15 9.68 -11.90
CA LEU A 526 -33.53 10.63 -12.94
C LEU A 526 -33.33 12.09 -12.51
N THR A 527 -33.56 12.40 -11.25
CA THR A 527 -33.27 13.72 -10.67
C THR A 527 -31.78 14.02 -10.71
N ALA A 528 -30.95 13.05 -10.33
CA ALA A 528 -29.50 13.18 -10.39
C ALA A 528 -28.97 13.33 -11.83
N LEU A 529 -29.53 12.56 -12.77
CA LEU A 529 -29.15 12.61 -14.19
C LEU A 529 -29.57 13.94 -14.85
N ALA A 530 -30.76 14.46 -14.53
CA ALA A 530 -31.24 15.76 -15.04
C ALA A 530 -30.42 16.95 -14.51
N GLY A 531 -29.73 16.80 -13.38
CA GLY A 531 -28.85 17.80 -12.80
C GLY A 531 -27.44 17.83 -13.38
N VAL A 532 -27.09 16.90 -14.28
CA VAL A 532 -25.76 16.85 -14.91
C VAL A 532 -25.64 17.94 -15.99
N ASN A 533 -24.61 18.78 -15.89
CA ASN A 533 -24.32 19.77 -16.93
C ASN A 533 -23.89 19.08 -18.23
N THR A 534 -24.79 19.02 -19.22
CA THR A 534 -24.46 18.50 -20.55
C THR A 534 -23.64 19.51 -21.32
N SER A 535 -22.46 19.10 -21.78
CA SER A 535 -21.59 19.89 -22.67
C SER A 535 -21.10 19.01 -23.82
N ALA A 536 -20.75 19.62 -24.96
CA ALA A 536 -20.24 18.87 -26.10
C ALA A 536 -19.00 18.03 -25.71
N ASN A 537 -18.86 16.86 -26.33
CA ASN A 537 -17.70 15.98 -26.18
C ASN A 537 -17.46 15.44 -24.75
N GLN A 538 -18.51 15.28 -23.94
CA GLN A 538 -18.44 14.72 -22.59
C GLN A 538 -19.22 13.40 -22.50
N LEU A 539 -18.75 12.45 -21.69
CA LEU A 539 -19.46 11.20 -21.34
C LEU A 539 -20.00 11.32 -19.91
N ILE A 540 -21.28 10.99 -19.72
CA ILE A 540 -21.90 10.89 -18.39
C ILE A 540 -21.61 9.51 -17.80
N TYR A 541 -21.18 9.44 -16.54
CA TYR A 541 -20.95 8.19 -15.82
C TYR A 541 -21.40 8.31 -14.36
N SER A 542 -21.79 7.18 -13.76
CA SER A 542 -22.18 7.13 -12.36
C SER A 542 -20.95 7.14 -11.45
N THR A 543 -20.94 8.00 -10.44
CA THR A 543 -19.90 8.01 -9.40
C THR A 543 -20.35 7.31 -8.12
N ALA A 544 -21.66 7.16 -7.93
CA ALA A 544 -22.33 6.39 -6.88
C ALA A 544 -23.80 6.13 -7.28
N THR A 545 -24.57 5.42 -6.45
CA THR A 545 -26.04 5.34 -6.60
C THR A 545 -26.63 6.75 -6.60
N ASP A 546 -27.44 7.08 -7.60
CA ASP A 546 -28.05 8.40 -7.80
C ASP A 546 -27.03 9.56 -7.85
N GLN A 547 -25.81 9.32 -8.34
CA GLN A 547 -24.83 10.37 -8.60
C GLN A 547 -24.17 10.17 -9.95
N PHE A 548 -24.17 11.21 -10.76
CA PHE A 548 -23.61 11.21 -12.11
C PHE A 548 -22.67 12.40 -12.29
N ALA A 549 -21.57 12.17 -12.99
CA ALA A 549 -20.61 13.19 -13.37
C ALA A 549 -20.32 13.10 -14.87
N THR A 550 -19.64 14.11 -15.41
CA THR A 550 -19.16 14.09 -16.79
C THR A 550 -17.64 14.01 -16.85
N THR A 551 -17.12 13.35 -17.87
CA THR A 551 -15.69 13.38 -18.21
C THR A 551 -15.51 13.74 -19.68
N PRO A 552 -14.50 14.54 -20.06
CA PRO A 552 -14.19 14.79 -21.46
C PRO A 552 -13.85 13.50 -22.20
N LEU A 553 -14.44 13.32 -23.39
CA LEU A 553 -14.01 12.31 -24.35
C LEU A 553 -12.90 12.90 -25.23
N SER A 554 -11.87 12.12 -25.53
CA SER A 554 -10.90 12.50 -26.56
C SER A 554 -11.54 12.40 -27.96
N ALA A 555 -10.94 13.05 -28.97
CA ALA A 555 -11.41 12.91 -30.35
C ALA A 555 -11.41 11.44 -30.82
N PHE A 556 -10.40 10.68 -30.38
CA PHE A 556 -10.28 9.25 -30.63
C PHE A 556 -11.45 8.45 -30.05
N ILE A 557 -11.79 8.64 -28.76
CA ILE A 557 -12.88 7.88 -28.14
C ILE A 557 -14.24 8.25 -28.73
N ARG A 558 -14.43 9.51 -29.15
CA ARG A 558 -15.65 9.90 -29.88
C ARG A 558 -15.76 9.17 -31.22
N SER A 559 -14.66 9.06 -31.97
CA SER A 559 -14.62 8.26 -33.20
C SER A 559 -14.97 6.79 -32.92
N LEU A 560 -14.41 6.24 -31.84
CA LEU A 560 -14.63 4.84 -31.48
C LEU A 560 -16.08 4.54 -31.03
N LEU A 561 -16.73 5.48 -30.36
CA LEU A 561 -18.13 5.35 -29.92
C LEU A 561 -19.15 5.60 -31.04
N ASP A 562 -18.73 6.30 -32.11
CA ASP A 562 -19.55 6.55 -33.31
C ASP A 562 -19.48 5.39 -34.32
N ASP A 563 -18.55 4.45 -34.13
CA ASP A 563 -18.39 3.29 -34.99
C ASP A 563 -19.60 2.33 -34.87
N GLY A 564 -20.40 2.25 -35.94
CA GLY A 564 -21.64 1.48 -35.98
C GLY A 564 -21.48 -0.05 -36.03
N ASP A 565 -20.26 -0.56 -36.21
CA ASP A 565 -19.96 -1.99 -36.18
C ASP A 565 -18.56 -2.31 -35.64
N ALA A 566 -18.33 -3.58 -35.36
CA ALA A 566 -17.07 -4.04 -34.81
C ALA A 566 -15.88 -3.86 -35.77
N ALA A 567 -16.11 -3.75 -37.09
CA ALA A 567 -15.06 -3.54 -38.09
C ALA A 567 -14.58 -2.09 -38.09
N ALA A 568 -15.50 -1.14 -38.02
CA ALA A 568 -15.21 0.27 -37.84
C ALA A 568 -14.47 0.52 -36.51
N ALA A 569 -14.96 -0.07 -35.39
CA ALA A 569 -14.29 0.03 -34.09
C ALA A 569 -12.86 -0.53 -34.10
N ARG A 570 -12.64 -1.64 -34.81
CA ARG A 570 -11.32 -2.23 -35.02
C ARG A 570 -10.40 -1.34 -35.84
N ALA A 571 -10.90 -0.69 -36.87
CA ALA A 571 -10.14 0.27 -37.66
C ALA A 571 -9.73 1.48 -36.81
N THR A 572 -10.65 2.03 -36.01
CA THR A 572 -10.35 3.13 -35.09
C THR A 572 -9.34 2.73 -34.03
N LEU A 573 -9.44 1.52 -33.45
CA LEU A 573 -8.46 0.99 -32.49
C LEU A 573 -7.11 0.60 -33.13
N GLY A 574 -6.99 0.60 -34.46
CA GLY A 574 -5.83 0.02 -35.16
C GLY A 574 -5.70 -1.49 -34.95
N ALA A 575 -6.76 -2.15 -34.48
CA ALA A 575 -6.79 -3.57 -34.21
C ALA A 575 -7.28 -4.31 -35.45
N ALA A 576 -6.35 -4.81 -36.28
CA ALA A 576 -6.70 -5.57 -37.48
C ALA A 576 -7.61 -6.77 -37.14
N GLN A 577 -8.63 -6.99 -37.96
CA GLN A 577 -9.50 -8.15 -37.83
C GLN A 577 -8.73 -9.38 -38.33
N THR A 578 -8.58 -10.36 -37.45
CA THR A 578 -8.20 -11.77 -37.67
C THR A 578 -6.72 -12.16 -37.58
N SER A 579 -6.49 -13.17 -36.72
CA SER A 579 -5.45 -14.22 -36.77
C SER A 579 -4.03 -13.87 -36.30
N HIS A 580 -3.73 -14.15 -35.02
CA HIS A 580 -2.34 -14.35 -34.56
C HIS A 580 -1.83 -15.71 -35.06
N GLY A 581 -1.44 -15.72 -36.33
CA GLY A 581 -0.73 -16.81 -36.98
C GLY A 581 0.10 -16.22 -38.08
N HIS A 582 1.10 -15.40 -37.74
CA HIS A 582 1.90 -14.75 -38.75
C HIS A 582 2.78 -15.78 -39.46
N SER A 583 2.47 -16.06 -40.72
CA SER A 583 3.42 -16.75 -41.59
C SER A 583 4.46 -15.73 -42.06
N ILE A 584 5.70 -16.18 -42.30
CA ILE A 584 6.81 -15.33 -42.78
C ILE A 584 6.44 -14.54 -44.07
N ALA A 585 5.46 -15.03 -44.84
CA ALA A 585 5.01 -14.41 -46.07
C ALA A 585 4.20 -13.10 -45.86
N GLU A 586 3.68 -12.87 -44.65
CA GLU A 586 2.78 -11.74 -44.36
C GLU A 586 3.51 -10.45 -43.98
N ILE A 587 4.82 -10.53 -43.73
CA ILE A 587 5.68 -9.38 -43.51
C ILE A 587 6.49 -9.14 -44.78
N SER A 588 6.00 -8.21 -45.62
CA SER A 588 6.64 -7.82 -46.88
C SER A 588 8.12 -7.51 -46.67
N GLY A 589 8.99 -8.24 -47.36
CA GLY A 589 10.44 -8.08 -47.27
C GLY A 589 11.13 -8.84 -46.14
N LEU A 590 10.41 -9.41 -45.15
CA LEU A 590 11.05 -10.16 -44.06
C LEU A 590 11.62 -11.51 -44.54
N GLY A 591 10.91 -12.23 -45.41
CA GLY A 591 11.43 -13.45 -46.03
C GLY A 591 12.70 -13.18 -46.87
N ALA A 592 12.75 -12.05 -47.57
CA ALA A 592 13.93 -11.62 -48.32
C ALA A 592 15.08 -11.18 -47.38
N ALA A 593 14.75 -10.45 -46.31
CA ALA A 593 15.72 -10.00 -45.31
C ALA A 593 16.31 -11.16 -44.51
N LEU A 594 15.53 -12.18 -44.16
CA LEU A 594 16.00 -13.35 -43.43
C LEU A 594 16.84 -14.29 -44.32
N ASN A 595 16.44 -14.47 -45.60
CA ASN A 595 17.26 -15.17 -46.59
C ASN A 595 18.59 -14.44 -46.87
N ALA A 596 18.57 -13.10 -46.93
CA ALA A 596 19.78 -12.30 -47.12
C ALA A 596 20.67 -12.24 -45.86
N ALA A 597 20.08 -12.22 -44.66
CA ALA A 597 20.81 -12.09 -43.40
C ALA A 597 21.43 -13.39 -42.90
N TYR A 598 20.80 -14.55 -43.16
CA TYR A 598 21.26 -15.84 -42.65
C TYR A 598 21.67 -16.85 -43.73
N GLY A 599 21.53 -16.54 -45.02
CA GLY A 599 22.00 -17.40 -46.12
C GLY A 599 21.36 -18.79 -46.13
N LEU A 600 20.16 -18.94 -45.56
CA LEU A 600 19.43 -20.20 -45.42
C LEU A 600 18.56 -20.56 -46.64
N ALA A 601 18.79 -19.92 -47.79
CA ALA A 601 18.20 -20.35 -49.04
C ALA A 601 18.82 -21.71 -49.43
N GLN A 602 18.10 -22.80 -49.19
CA GLN A 602 18.50 -24.11 -49.72
C GLN A 602 18.35 -24.06 -51.24
N GLY A 603 19.47 -24.13 -51.95
CA GLY A 603 19.50 -24.31 -53.40
C GLY A 603 18.83 -25.62 -53.85
N SER A 604 18.49 -25.72 -55.13
CA SER A 604 17.82 -26.90 -55.71
C SER A 604 18.64 -28.18 -55.55
N THR A 605 17.96 -29.32 -55.36
CA THR A 605 18.58 -30.65 -55.12
C THR A 605 19.48 -31.18 -56.24
N GLY A 606 19.48 -30.54 -57.41
CA GLY A 606 20.34 -30.88 -58.55
C GLY A 606 21.46 -29.87 -58.83
N GLN A 607 21.66 -28.87 -57.97
CA GLN A 607 22.62 -27.79 -58.19
C GLN A 607 24.05 -28.33 -58.18
N ASP A 608 24.86 -27.89 -59.16
CA ASP A 608 26.29 -28.20 -59.18
C ASP A 608 27.00 -27.49 -58.02
N PRO A 609 27.62 -28.22 -57.07
CA PRO A 609 28.37 -27.60 -55.99
C PRO A 609 29.50 -26.69 -56.47
N ASN A 610 30.05 -26.90 -57.66
CA ASN A 610 31.12 -26.05 -58.17
C ASN A 610 30.64 -24.62 -58.48
N LEU A 611 29.34 -24.47 -58.77
CA LEU A 611 28.71 -23.21 -59.18
C LEU A 611 27.81 -22.62 -58.08
N ALA A 612 27.91 -23.14 -56.85
CA ALA A 612 27.04 -22.72 -55.77
C ALA A 612 27.25 -21.25 -55.38
N ALA A 613 26.16 -20.48 -55.44
CA ALA A 613 26.10 -19.10 -54.96
C ALA A 613 25.66 -19.01 -53.48
N ASP A 614 24.90 -20.00 -53.02
CA ASP A 614 24.45 -20.11 -51.64
C ASP A 614 25.51 -20.76 -50.75
N HIS A 615 25.56 -20.34 -49.48
CA HIS A 615 26.50 -20.88 -48.50
C HIS A 615 26.25 -22.36 -48.20
N VAL A 616 24.99 -22.80 -48.27
CA VAL A 616 24.60 -24.20 -48.00
C VAL A 616 23.67 -24.68 -49.11
N ILE A 617 24.03 -25.78 -49.74
CA ILE A 617 23.17 -26.47 -50.71
C ILE A 617 22.98 -27.93 -50.32
N LEU A 618 21.87 -28.53 -50.76
CA LEU A 618 21.68 -29.98 -50.72
C LEU A 618 21.74 -30.50 -52.16
N SER A 619 22.64 -31.43 -52.48
CA SER A 619 22.79 -31.90 -53.86
C SER A 619 23.35 -33.33 -53.94
N ASN A 620 22.95 -34.07 -54.98
CA ASN A 620 23.56 -35.34 -55.40
C ASN A 620 24.20 -35.23 -56.80
N HIS A 621 24.56 -34.02 -57.22
CA HIS A 621 25.17 -33.75 -58.52
C HIS A 621 26.45 -34.59 -58.75
N ALA A 622 26.83 -34.81 -60.01
CA ALA A 622 28.02 -35.58 -60.39
C ALA A 622 29.33 -35.07 -59.76
N ASN A 623 29.39 -33.79 -59.40
CA ASN A 623 30.56 -33.15 -58.78
C ASN A 623 30.60 -33.26 -57.24
N THR A 624 29.64 -33.97 -56.63
CA THR A 624 29.66 -34.34 -55.21
C THR A 624 30.65 -35.49 -54.95
N PRO A 625 30.99 -35.85 -53.70
CA PRO A 625 31.92 -36.95 -53.43
C PRO A 625 31.46 -38.30 -54.00
N ASP A 626 30.15 -38.55 -53.97
CA ASP A 626 29.50 -39.71 -54.59
C ASP A 626 28.06 -39.34 -54.98
N PRO A 627 27.71 -39.31 -56.28
CA PRO A 627 26.39 -38.87 -56.74
C PRO A 627 25.24 -39.82 -56.39
N THR A 628 25.52 -41.02 -55.85
CA THR A 628 24.47 -41.92 -55.34
C THR A 628 23.82 -41.39 -54.05
N TYR A 629 24.52 -40.51 -53.34
CA TYR A 629 24.07 -39.93 -52.07
C TYR A 629 23.79 -38.44 -52.20
N PHE A 630 22.90 -37.96 -51.34
CA PHE A 630 22.65 -36.53 -51.17
C PHE A 630 23.62 -35.97 -50.15
N TRP A 631 24.19 -34.81 -50.44
CA TRP A 631 25.19 -34.15 -49.61
C TRP A 631 24.73 -32.75 -49.23
N HIS A 632 24.80 -32.43 -47.95
CA HIS A 632 24.83 -31.05 -47.51
C HIS A 632 26.22 -30.50 -47.78
N ILE A 633 26.30 -29.53 -48.70
CA ILE A 633 27.54 -28.90 -49.09
C ILE A 633 27.54 -27.47 -48.55
N THR A 634 28.43 -27.23 -47.60
CA THR A 634 28.72 -25.89 -47.09
C THR A 634 29.91 -25.34 -47.84
N THR A 635 29.73 -24.19 -48.50
CA THR A 635 30.80 -23.48 -49.20
C THR A 635 31.17 -22.24 -48.40
N THR A 636 32.44 -22.06 -48.05
CA THR A 636 32.92 -20.81 -47.47
C THR A 636 33.33 -19.84 -48.58
N PHE A 637 32.85 -18.61 -48.52
CA PHE A 637 33.31 -17.52 -49.39
C PHE A 637 34.21 -16.58 -48.60
N TYR A 638 35.40 -16.27 -49.13
CA TYR A 638 36.31 -15.34 -48.45
C TYR A 638 35.90 -13.85 -48.64
N VAL A 639 35.21 -13.48 -49.72
CA VAL A 639 34.54 -12.17 -49.92
C VAL A 639 33.82 -12.22 -51.27
N ALA A 640 32.48 -12.16 -51.27
CA ALA A 640 31.59 -12.13 -52.42
C ALA A 640 31.74 -13.25 -53.49
N VAL A 641 30.62 -13.57 -54.16
CA VAL A 641 30.44 -14.74 -55.05
C VAL A 641 31.13 -14.57 -56.43
N ALA A 642 32.38 -14.09 -56.49
CA ALA A 642 33.14 -14.05 -57.74
C ALA A 642 33.69 -15.44 -58.09
N ALA A 643 33.56 -15.87 -59.35
CA ALA A 643 33.93 -17.23 -59.81
C ALA A 643 35.41 -17.60 -59.59
N THR A 644 36.28 -16.64 -59.31
CA THR A 644 37.72 -16.80 -59.09
C THR A 644 38.15 -16.71 -57.62
N SER A 645 37.24 -16.44 -56.68
CA SER A 645 37.56 -16.34 -55.25
C SER A 645 37.96 -17.70 -54.68
N ASN A 646 38.94 -17.73 -53.78
CA ASN A 646 39.28 -18.92 -53.01
C ASN A 646 38.08 -19.37 -52.18
N ARG A 647 37.74 -20.66 -52.24
CA ARG A 647 36.60 -21.26 -51.54
C ARG A 647 37.04 -22.57 -50.90
N ALA A 648 36.39 -22.96 -49.81
CA ALA A 648 36.47 -24.34 -49.32
C ALA A 648 35.07 -24.92 -49.24
N GLN A 649 34.97 -26.23 -49.47
CA GLN A 649 33.73 -26.95 -49.33
C GLN A 649 33.87 -28.08 -48.33
N LEU A 650 32.82 -28.23 -47.52
CA LEU A 650 32.59 -29.37 -46.66
C LEU A 650 31.31 -30.07 -47.14
N ALA A 651 31.42 -31.35 -47.48
CA ALA A 651 30.30 -32.19 -47.86
C ALA A 651 30.02 -33.20 -46.73
N ILE A 652 28.79 -33.16 -46.22
CA ILE A 652 28.30 -34.08 -45.19
C ILE A 652 27.18 -34.91 -45.81
N GLN A 653 27.31 -36.23 -45.76
CA GLN A 653 26.30 -37.12 -46.32
C GLN A 653 24.97 -36.96 -45.56
N TYR A 654 23.88 -36.77 -46.30
CA TYR A 654 22.55 -36.54 -45.74
C TYR A 654 21.71 -37.83 -45.65
N ASN A 655 21.70 -38.64 -46.72
CA ASN A 655 20.80 -39.80 -46.84
C ASN A 655 21.41 -41.13 -46.37
N GLY A 656 21.86 -41.20 -45.11
CA GLY A 656 22.09 -42.48 -44.42
C GLY A 656 23.54 -42.91 -44.23
N GLY A 657 24.51 -42.01 -44.36
CA GLY A 657 25.90 -42.26 -43.95
C GLY A 657 26.49 -41.08 -43.17
N ASN A 658 27.72 -41.27 -42.68
CA ASN A 658 28.45 -40.31 -41.82
C ASN A 658 29.76 -39.83 -42.47
N ALA A 659 29.89 -40.03 -43.78
CA ALA A 659 31.09 -39.62 -44.50
C ALA A 659 31.16 -38.09 -44.57
N VAL A 660 32.35 -37.56 -44.29
CA VAL A 660 32.63 -36.13 -44.35
C VAL A 660 33.79 -35.93 -45.31
N TYR A 661 33.58 -35.12 -46.33
CA TYR A 661 34.61 -34.79 -47.31
C TYR A 661 34.87 -33.29 -47.30
N ALA A 662 36.11 -32.91 -47.56
CA ALA A 662 36.46 -31.53 -47.84
C ALA A 662 37.26 -31.41 -49.11
N ARG A 663 37.17 -30.24 -49.74
CA ARG A 663 38.00 -29.83 -50.86
C ARG A 663 38.13 -28.31 -50.89
N SER A 664 39.11 -27.82 -51.62
CA SER A 664 39.35 -26.39 -51.77
C SER A 664 39.35 -26.00 -53.24
N PHE A 665 39.00 -24.75 -53.51
CA PHE A 665 39.11 -24.12 -54.82
C PHE A 665 40.28 -23.14 -54.80
N TYR A 666 41.28 -23.39 -55.63
CA TYR A 666 42.49 -22.56 -55.74
C TYR A 666 43.00 -22.61 -57.20
N GLY A 667 43.49 -21.48 -57.73
CA GLY A 667 44.01 -21.42 -59.10
C GLY A 667 42.97 -21.72 -60.19
N SER A 668 41.71 -21.33 -59.97
CA SER A 668 40.57 -21.58 -60.86
C SER A 668 40.19 -23.07 -61.04
N GLN A 669 40.62 -23.95 -60.13
CA GLN A 669 40.30 -25.38 -60.15
C GLN A 669 39.91 -25.89 -58.76
N TRP A 670 39.02 -26.90 -58.72
CA TRP A 670 38.68 -27.63 -57.50
C TRP A 670 39.66 -28.77 -57.28
N THR A 671 40.14 -28.94 -56.05
CA THR A 671 40.84 -30.16 -55.68
C THR A 671 39.86 -31.34 -55.62
N ALA A 672 40.36 -32.57 -55.78
CA ALA A 672 39.56 -33.75 -55.52
C ALA A 672 39.01 -33.75 -54.07
N TRP A 673 37.87 -34.40 -53.86
CA TRP A 673 37.30 -34.57 -52.54
C TRP A 673 38.20 -35.45 -51.67
N ALA A 674 38.64 -34.93 -50.53
CA ALA A 674 39.41 -35.65 -49.53
C ALA A 674 38.51 -36.02 -48.35
N ARG A 675 38.50 -37.29 -47.95
CA ARG A 675 37.69 -37.80 -46.84
C ARG A 675 38.34 -37.43 -45.49
N LEU A 676 37.61 -36.73 -44.63
CA LEU A 676 38.12 -36.17 -43.36
C LEU A 676 37.93 -37.11 -42.16
N ASP A 677 37.04 -38.10 -42.21
CA ASP A 677 36.75 -39.01 -41.10
C ASP A 677 37.75 -40.19 -40.96
N ASN A 678 38.90 -40.15 -41.66
CA ASN A 678 39.89 -41.23 -41.68
C ASN A 678 41.04 -41.04 -40.64
N GLY A 679 40.71 -40.81 -39.38
CA GLY A 679 41.70 -40.50 -38.33
C GLY A 679 42.51 -41.71 -37.81
N VAL A 680 42.03 -42.94 -37.98
CA VAL A 680 42.73 -44.17 -37.59
C VAL A 680 42.37 -45.27 -38.60
N PRO A 681 43.33 -45.83 -39.35
CA PRO A 681 43.03 -46.83 -40.37
C PRO A 681 42.50 -48.14 -39.73
N PRO A 682 41.56 -48.83 -40.38
CA PRO A 682 41.16 -50.19 -39.98
C PRO A 682 42.38 -51.10 -39.81
N GLY A 683 42.36 -51.99 -38.82
CA GLY A 683 43.50 -52.83 -38.46
C GLY A 683 44.39 -52.24 -37.36
N SER A 684 44.23 -50.96 -37.02
CA SER A 684 44.96 -50.34 -35.91
C SER A 684 44.53 -50.92 -34.56
N ILE A 685 45.50 -51.29 -33.73
CA ILE A 685 45.27 -51.78 -32.36
C ILE A 685 45.44 -50.63 -31.36
N ILE A 686 44.47 -50.50 -30.46
CA ILE A 686 44.52 -49.57 -29.32
C ILE A 686 44.28 -50.32 -28.01
N TYR A 687 44.84 -49.79 -26.93
CA TYR A 687 44.57 -50.22 -25.56
C TYR A 687 43.74 -49.16 -24.86
N VAL A 688 42.58 -49.54 -24.34
CA VAL A 688 41.65 -48.60 -23.71
C VAL A 688 41.40 -48.95 -22.24
N ALA A 689 41.31 -47.93 -21.40
CA ALA A 689 41.01 -48.05 -19.96
C ALA A 689 39.49 -48.23 -19.71
N ARG A 690 38.85 -49.14 -20.46
CA ARG A 690 37.41 -49.47 -20.36
C ARG A 690 37.17 -50.94 -20.68
N SER A 691 36.03 -51.48 -20.25
CA SER A 691 35.66 -52.90 -20.40
C SER A 691 34.91 -53.25 -21.69
N THR A 692 34.48 -52.25 -22.46
CA THR A 692 33.78 -52.40 -23.75
C THR A 692 34.55 -51.67 -24.86
N PRO A 693 34.54 -52.14 -26.12
CA PRO A 693 35.22 -51.43 -27.19
C PRO A 693 34.53 -50.09 -27.51
N PRO A 694 35.28 -49.02 -27.83
CA PRO A 694 34.71 -47.79 -28.37
C PRO A 694 33.97 -48.02 -29.69
N VAL A 695 33.09 -47.09 -30.07
CA VAL A 695 32.39 -47.13 -31.36
C VAL A 695 33.40 -47.16 -32.51
N GLY A 696 33.20 -48.06 -33.46
CA GLY A 696 34.13 -48.27 -34.58
C GLY A 696 35.35 -49.11 -34.23
N TYR A 697 35.37 -49.78 -33.07
CA TYR A 697 36.36 -50.78 -32.69
C TYR A 697 35.68 -52.07 -32.23
N ILE A 698 36.37 -53.21 -32.38
CA ILE A 698 35.98 -54.51 -31.81
C ILE A 698 37.09 -55.04 -30.90
N LYS A 699 36.78 -55.98 -30.01
CA LYS A 699 37.77 -56.57 -29.10
C LYS A 699 38.80 -57.39 -29.89
N ALA A 700 40.09 -57.23 -29.59
CA ALA A 700 41.15 -58.09 -30.12
C ALA A 700 41.28 -59.35 -29.24
N ASN A 701 40.31 -60.26 -29.36
CA ASN A 701 40.14 -61.42 -28.48
C ASN A 701 40.12 -62.77 -29.22
N GLY A 702 40.64 -62.83 -30.45
CA GLY A 702 40.67 -64.05 -31.25
C GLY A 702 39.36 -64.40 -31.97
N ALA A 703 38.29 -63.62 -31.81
CA ALA A 703 36.97 -63.95 -32.37
C ALA A 703 36.97 -64.00 -33.90
N ALA A 704 36.19 -64.94 -34.47
CA ALA A 704 35.87 -64.96 -35.89
C ALA A 704 34.75 -63.94 -36.18
N VAL A 705 35.00 -63.02 -37.11
CA VAL A 705 34.08 -61.93 -37.48
C VAL A 705 33.79 -61.94 -38.99
N GLY A 706 32.64 -61.40 -39.40
CA GLY A 706 32.17 -61.48 -40.80
C GLY A 706 32.95 -60.60 -41.78
N ARG A 707 33.37 -61.15 -42.92
CA ARG A 707 34.09 -60.43 -43.98
C ARG A 707 33.28 -59.32 -44.62
N VAL A 708 31.95 -59.50 -44.74
CA VAL A 708 31.04 -58.48 -45.29
C VAL A 708 30.79 -57.37 -44.27
N ALA A 709 30.52 -57.73 -43.01
CA ALA A 709 30.24 -56.77 -41.95
C ALA A 709 31.47 -55.89 -41.61
N TYR A 710 32.67 -56.45 -41.76
CA TYR A 710 33.93 -55.78 -41.43
C TYR A 710 34.90 -55.77 -42.63
N ALA A 711 34.39 -55.39 -43.81
CA ALA A 711 35.13 -55.41 -45.07
C ALA A 711 36.41 -54.55 -45.05
N GLY A 712 36.36 -53.38 -44.40
CA GLY A 712 37.51 -52.50 -44.25
C GLY A 712 38.64 -53.15 -43.44
N LEU A 713 38.30 -53.79 -42.33
CA LEU A 713 39.25 -54.56 -41.53
C LEU A 713 39.80 -55.78 -42.27
N PHE A 714 38.93 -56.55 -42.94
CA PHE A 714 39.34 -57.75 -43.68
C PHE A 714 40.35 -57.41 -44.78
N ALA A 715 40.14 -56.29 -45.49
CA ALA A 715 41.07 -55.81 -46.50
C ALA A 715 42.47 -55.50 -45.95
N GLN A 716 42.59 -55.17 -44.65
CA GLN A 716 43.86 -54.80 -44.03
C GLN A 716 44.61 -55.97 -43.40
N ILE A 717 43.92 -56.88 -42.71
CA ILE A 717 44.58 -57.97 -41.96
C ILE A 717 44.41 -59.37 -42.59
N GLY A 718 43.48 -59.52 -43.53
CA GLY A 718 43.19 -60.78 -44.19
C GLY A 718 42.92 -61.92 -43.20
N THR A 719 43.60 -63.04 -43.39
CA THR A 719 43.51 -64.24 -42.55
C THR A 719 44.73 -64.46 -41.65
N THR A 720 45.58 -63.44 -41.48
CA THR A 720 46.85 -63.51 -40.74
C THR A 720 46.70 -64.05 -39.32
N PHE A 721 45.59 -63.71 -38.64
CA PHE A 721 45.32 -64.12 -37.26
C PHE A 721 44.32 -65.29 -37.16
N GLY A 722 44.01 -65.92 -38.28
CA GLY A 722 43.11 -67.05 -38.41
C GLY A 722 42.12 -66.87 -39.56
N GLY A 723 41.84 -67.96 -40.28
CA GLY A 723 40.98 -67.97 -41.46
C GLY A 723 39.48 -67.89 -41.19
N GLY A 724 39.06 -67.86 -39.93
CA GLY A 724 37.67 -68.08 -39.53
C GLY A 724 37.17 -69.44 -40.00
N ASP A 725 35.99 -69.44 -40.62
CA ASP A 725 35.38 -70.57 -41.34
C ASP A 725 35.98 -70.80 -42.76
N GLY A 726 36.97 -69.99 -43.17
CA GLY A 726 37.61 -70.08 -44.48
C GLY A 726 36.88 -69.34 -45.61
N SER A 727 35.63 -68.91 -45.42
CA SER A 727 34.81 -68.31 -46.49
C SER A 727 34.16 -66.99 -46.08
N THR A 728 33.33 -66.98 -45.05
CA THR A 728 32.49 -65.83 -44.69
C THR A 728 33.04 -65.02 -43.52
N THR A 729 34.01 -65.57 -42.79
CA THR A 729 34.62 -64.96 -41.60
C THR A 729 36.15 -64.94 -41.67
N PHE A 730 36.76 -64.20 -40.75
CA PHE A 730 38.20 -64.16 -40.48
C PHE A 730 38.42 -63.85 -38.99
N ASN A 731 39.56 -64.21 -38.42
CA ASN A 731 39.84 -63.96 -37.00
C ASN A 731 40.55 -62.61 -36.79
N VAL A 732 40.18 -61.93 -35.71
CA VAL A 732 40.98 -60.83 -35.14
C VAL A 732 42.11 -61.40 -34.26
N PRO A 733 43.20 -60.66 -34.00
CA PRO A 733 44.24 -61.09 -33.05
C PRO A 733 43.66 -61.41 -31.68
N ASP A 734 44.23 -62.40 -30.96
CA ASP A 734 43.97 -62.59 -29.53
C ASP A 734 45.14 -62.00 -28.73
N LEU A 735 44.92 -60.82 -28.14
CA LEU A 735 45.97 -60.10 -27.40
C LEU A 735 45.76 -60.16 -25.88
N ARG A 736 44.88 -61.05 -25.41
CA ARG A 736 44.59 -61.18 -23.97
C ARG A 736 45.77 -61.85 -23.27
N GLY A 737 46.41 -61.12 -22.37
CA GLY A 737 47.55 -61.62 -21.60
C GLY A 737 48.90 -61.54 -22.33
N GLU A 738 48.91 -61.06 -23.57
CA GLU A 738 50.12 -60.97 -24.39
C GLU A 738 50.88 -59.66 -24.14
N PHE A 739 52.21 -59.73 -24.12
CA PHE A 739 53.07 -58.56 -24.13
C PHE A 739 53.52 -58.26 -25.56
N ILE A 740 53.18 -57.07 -26.09
CA ILE A 740 53.47 -56.74 -27.48
C ILE A 740 54.92 -56.30 -27.65
N ARG A 741 55.59 -56.87 -28.65
CA ARG A 741 56.91 -56.48 -29.11
C ARG A 741 56.85 -56.02 -30.57
N GLY A 742 57.72 -55.09 -30.95
CA GLY A 742 57.88 -54.70 -32.35
C GLY A 742 58.33 -55.88 -33.20
N LEU A 743 57.81 -55.97 -34.43
CA LEU A 743 58.29 -56.93 -35.42
C LEU A 743 59.74 -56.58 -35.79
N ASP A 744 60.62 -57.58 -35.88
CA ASP A 744 62.04 -57.36 -36.23
C ASP A 744 62.21 -56.73 -37.61
N ASP A 745 61.37 -57.15 -38.57
CA ASP A 745 61.28 -56.62 -39.94
C ASP A 745 62.65 -56.44 -40.62
N GLY A 746 63.55 -57.42 -40.41
CA GLY A 746 64.88 -57.45 -41.02
C GLY A 746 66.00 -56.76 -40.22
N ARG A 747 65.75 -56.29 -38.99
CA ARG A 747 66.77 -55.66 -38.13
C ARG A 747 67.76 -56.68 -37.54
N GLY A 748 67.41 -57.95 -37.43
CA GLY A 748 68.28 -59.04 -36.97
C GLY A 748 68.40 -59.18 -35.44
N MET A 749 67.60 -58.45 -34.66
CA MET A 749 67.54 -58.58 -33.21
C MET A 749 66.61 -59.73 -32.77
N ASP A 750 65.63 -60.06 -33.60
CA ASP A 750 64.72 -61.19 -33.40
C ASP A 750 64.29 -61.82 -34.74
N PRO A 751 65.26 -62.39 -35.49
CA PRO A 751 65.09 -62.71 -36.91
C PRO A 751 64.15 -63.88 -37.19
N SER A 752 63.78 -64.69 -36.19
CA SER A 752 62.90 -65.86 -36.36
C SER A 752 61.42 -65.55 -36.16
N ARG A 753 61.03 -64.27 -36.13
CA ARG A 753 59.65 -63.84 -35.84
C ARG A 753 58.98 -63.21 -37.03
N VAL A 754 57.74 -63.65 -37.27
CA VAL A 754 56.82 -63.10 -38.27
C VAL A 754 55.66 -62.37 -37.61
N LEU A 755 54.98 -61.48 -38.33
CA LEU A 755 53.81 -60.76 -37.82
C LEU A 755 52.76 -61.74 -37.29
N GLY A 756 52.28 -61.52 -36.06
CA GLY A 756 51.28 -62.37 -35.42
C GLY A 756 51.79 -63.65 -34.77
N SER A 757 53.10 -63.95 -34.82
CA SER A 757 53.67 -65.07 -34.06
C SER A 757 53.61 -64.85 -32.54
N ILE A 758 53.43 -65.92 -31.75
CA ILE A 758 53.36 -65.92 -30.26
C ILE A 758 54.64 -66.54 -29.66
N GLN A 759 55.11 -66.07 -28.51
CA GLN A 759 56.31 -66.58 -27.83
C GLN A 759 56.01 -66.76 -26.34
N ALA A 760 56.39 -67.91 -25.77
CA ALA A 760 56.31 -68.12 -24.32
C ALA A 760 57.34 -67.28 -23.57
N GLY A 761 57.08 -66.98 -22.29
CA GLY A 761 58.02 -66.26 -21.44
C GLY A 761 59.36 -66.99 -21.30
N GLN A 762 60.47 -66.26 -21.44
CA GLN A 762 61.82 -66.80 -21.33
C GLN A 762 62.67 -65.90 -20.42
N ASN A 763 63.27 -66.48 -19.37
CA ASN A 763 64.23 -65.76 -18.52
C ASN A 763 65.60 -65.72 -19.19
N LEU A 764 66.30 -64.60 -19.05
CA LEU A 764 67.70 -64.53 -19.44
C LEU A 764 68.53 -65.49 -18.58
N SER A 765 69.44 -66.23 -19.22
CA SER A 765 70.37 -67.13 -18.52
C SER A 765 71.20 -66.36 -17.49
N HIS A 766 71.22 -66.82 -16.24
CA HIS A 766 72.00 -66.22 -15.16
C HIS A 766 72.38 -67.25 -14.07
N THR A 767 73.34 -66.89 -13.22
CA THR A 767 73.84 -67.72 -12.10
C THR A 767 73.84 -66.93 -10.79
N HIS A 768 73.79 -67.62 -9.65
CA HIS A 768 73.88 -67.01 -8.30
C HIS A 768 75.13 -67.52 -7.56
N THR A 769 75.71 -66.68 -6.71
CA THR A 769 76.76 -67.09 -5.77
C THR A 769 76.12 -67.79 -4.55
N GLY A 770 76.50 -69.03 -4.28
CA GLY A 770 76.09 -69.76 -3.07
C GLY A 770 77.22 -69.82 -2.05
N SER A 771 76.89 -69.71 -0.76
CA SER A 771 77.84 -69.93 0.34
C SER A 771 77.23 -70.88 1.38
N ALA A 772 78.06 -71.68 2.03
CA ALA A 772 77.69 -72.55 3.14
C ALA A 772 78.55 -72.19 4.37
N ALA A 773 77.96 -72.11 5.56
CA ALA A 773 78.69 -71.85 6.80
C ALA A 773 79.52 -73.07 7.21
N ALA A 774 80.73 -72.86 7.73
CA ALA A 774 81.61 -73.94 8.15
C ALA A 774 81.05 -74.67 9.39
N ALA A 775 80.74 -75.96 9.28
CA ALA A 775 80.44 -76.79 10.44
C ALA A 775 81.74 -77.06 11.22
N GLY A 776 81.83 -76.59 12.47
CA GLY A 776 83.05 -76.64 13.28
C GLY A 776 83.40 -78.05 13.80
N ALA A 777 84.70 -78.36 13.83
CA ALA A 777 85.27 -79.58 14.42
C ALA A 777 85.11 -79.60 15.95
N HIS A 778 85.04 -80.80 16.56
CA HIS A 778 84.93 -81.00 18.02
C HIS A 778 85.98 -82.01 18.54
N THR A 779 86.25 -82.01 19.86
CA THR A 779 87.28 -82.81 20.56
C THR A 779 86.67 -83.69 21.68
N HIS A 780 87.40 -84.73 22.10
CA HIS A 780 87.02 -85.66 23.20
C HIS A 780 87.96 -85.54 24.41
N THR A 781 87.45 -85.80 25.63
CA THR A 781 88.19 -85.74 26.91
C THR A 781 88.45 -87.16 27.48
N ILE A 782 89.64 -87.40 28.05
CA ILE A 782 90.01 -88.67 28.72
C ILE A 782 90.35 -88.40 30.20
N SER A 783 89.75 -89.16 31.13
CA SER A 783 90.06 -89.14 32.57
C SER A 783 89.90 -90.54 33.21
N GLY A 784 90.70 -90.85 34.25
CA GLY A 784 90.64 -92.09 35.03
C GLY A 784 91.63 -92.13 36.21
N THR A 785 91.34 -92.92 37.25
CA THR A 785 92.14 -93.10 38.49
C THR A 785 92.74 -94.52 38.56
N ALA A 786 94.00 -94.65 38.99
CA ALA A 786 94.61 -95.95 39.31
C ALA A 786 94.26 -96.39 40.75
N LEU A 787 94.03 -97.69 40.96
CA LEU A 787 93.63 -98.28 42.24
C LEU A 787 94.75 -98.22 43.29
N THR A 788 94.39 -97.84 44.53
CA THR A 788 95.26 -97.84 45.71
C THR A 788 95.69 -99.27 46.10
N ALA A 789 97.00 -99.52 46.16
CA ALA A 789 97.60 -100.68 46.82
C ALA A 789 98.83 -100.19 47.60
N GLY A 790 98.98 -100.57 48.87
CA GLY A 790 100.12 -100.15 49.70
C GLY A 790 99.92 -100.16 51.21
N GLU A 791 98.71 -100.46 51.71
CA GLU A 791 98.51 -100.72 53.12
C GLU A 791 99.26 -102.00 53.51
N HIS A 792 100.22 -101.89 54.41
CA HIS A 792 100.94 -103.03 54.96
C HIS A 792 101.23 -102.79 56.45
N THR A 793 101.26 -103.88 57.22
CA THR A 793 101.54 -103.89 58.65
C THR A 793 102.90 -104.56 58.89
N HIS A 794 103.54 -104.25 60.02
CA HIS A 794 104.77 -104.91 60.47
C HIS A 794 104.48 -105.70 61.74
N THR A 795 104.96 -106.95 61.81
CA THR A 795 104.89 -107.81 63.01
C THR A 795 106.26 -107.89 63.67
N ALA A 796 106.37 -107.54 64.96
CA ALA A 796 107.56 -107.77 65.76
C ALA A 796 107.41 -109.02 66.65
N PRO A 797 108.37 -109.97 66.66
CA PRO A 797 108.28 -111.20 67.46
C PRO A 797 108.38 -110.92 68.95
N ARG A 798 107.62 -111.65 69.77
CA ARG A 798 107.82 -111.74 71.21
C ARG A 798 108.44 -113.10 71.55
N ALA A 799 109.76 -113.17 71.63
CA ALA A 799 110.49 -114.24 72.31
C ALA A 799 111.23 -113.57 73.48
N GLN A 800 110.70 -113.61 74.71
CA GLN A 800 110.85 -114.68 75.69
C GLN A 800 112.30 -115.16 75.76
N ASN A 801 113.03 -114.71 76.76
CA ASN A 801 113.35 -115.56 77.91
C ASN A 801 113.90 -114.67 79.05
N ASN A 802 114.05 -115.23 80.25
CA ASN A 802 115.22 -114.93 81.08
C ASN A 802 116.21 -116.04 80.68
N ASP A 803 116.69 -116.16 79.44
CA ASP A 803 117.44 -115.23 78.56
C ASP A 803 116.80 -113.88 78.13
N VAL A 804 117.03 -112.93 79.05
CA VAL A 804 116.93 -111.46 79.20
C VAL A 804 116.41 -110.48 78.10
N GLY A 805 115.57 -109.51 78.56
CA GLY A 805 115.84 -108.06 78.39
C GLY A 805 114.76 -107.11 77.80
N GLY A 806 114.05 -106.35 78.67
CA GLY A 806 113.76 -104.90 78.59
C GLY A 806 112.90 -104.26 77.46
N GLY A 807 111.82 -103.56 77.84
CA GLY A 807 111.28 -102.40 77.07
C GLY A 807 109.81 -102.45 76.60
N SER A 808 108.95 -103.22 77.28
CA SER A 808 107.62 -103.67 76.81
C SER A 808 106.53 -102.59 76.63
N PRO A 809 105.67 -102.70 75.59
CA PRO A 809 104.67 -101.69 75.21
C PRO A 809 103.46 -101.67 76.14
N ASN A 810 102.97 -100.47 76.42
CA ASN A 810 101.68 -100.22 77.04
C ASN A 810 100.55 -100.67 76.08
N PHE A 811 100.05 -101.88 76.28
CA PHE A 811 98.70 -102.27 75.87
C PHE A 811 97.86 -102.42 77.14
N THR A 812 96.69 -101.78 77.15
CA THR A 812 95.74 -101.78 78.25
C THR A 812 95.19 -103.19 78.49
N THR A 813 95.31 -103.61 79.75
CA THR A 813 95.01 -104.94 80.28
C THR A 813 93.51 -105.23 80.29
N ALA A 814 93.07 -106.31 79.64
CA ALA A 814 92.10 -107.25 80.19
C ALA A 814 91.99 -108.53 79.32
N ASN A 815 92.34 -109.66 79.95
CA ASN A 815 91.92 -111.04 79.66
C ASN A 815 92.47 -111.67 78.35
N LEU A 816 93.65 -112.30 78.38
CA LEU A 816 93.98 -113.69 78.80
C LEU A 816 93.55 -114.77 77.80
N LEU A 817 94.57 -115.56 77.43
CA LEU A 817 94.60 -116.85 76.70
C LEU A 817 94.50 -116.73 75.17
N ASN A 818 95.50 -117.05 74.34
CA ASN A 818 96.92 -117.38 74.49
C ASN A 818 97.51 -117.32 73.05
N GLY A 819 98.57 -116.54 72.77
CA GLY A 819 99.33 -116.66 71.49
C GLY A 819 99.47 -115.42 70.58
N THR A 820 99.84 -114.27 71.16
CA THR A 820 100.36 -112.98 70.63
C THR A 820 100.79 -112.76 69.15
N THR A 821 100.06 -111.86 68.46
CA THR A 821 100.57 -110.66 67.73
C THR A 821 99.57 -109.51 67.92
N ALA A 822 100.00 -108.29 68.25
CA ALA A 822 99.13 -107.10 68.30
C ALA A 822 99.68 -105.99 67.39
N PRO A 823 98.89 -105.43 66.45
CA PRO A 823 99.37 -104.47 65.45
C PRO A 823 99.56 -103.05 66.02
N THR A 824 100.48 -102.28 65.43
CA THR A 824 100.57 -100.81 65.59
C THR A 824 99.55 -100.09 64.70
N HIS A 825 99.15 -98.85 65.03
CA HIS A 825 98.21 -98.05 64.23
C HIS A 825 98.79 -97.64 62.85
N ALA A 826 97.94 -97.53 61.83
CA ALA A 826 98.30 -97.15 60.47
C ALA A 826 98.52 -95.62 60.31
N ALA A 827 99.52 -95.20 59.51
CA ALA A 827 99.74 -93.81 59.08
C ALA A 827 100.43 -93.74 57.70
N GLY A 828 100.06 -92.77 56.84
CA GLY A 828 100.81 -92.45 55.59
C GLY A 828 100.06 -92.35 54.23
N ALA A 829 98.75 -92.09 54.15
CA ALA A 829 98.05 -91.97 52.85
C ALA A 829 98.29 -90.63 52.11
N HIS A 830 98.59 -90.65 50.81
CA HIS A 830 98.58 -89.48 49.90
C HIS A 830 98.23 -89.88 48.43
N THR A 831 97.88 -88.90 47.58
CA THR A 831 97.39 -89.10 46.18
C THR A 831 98.13 -88.22 45.17
N HIS A 832 98.15 -88.61 43.87
CA HIS A 832 98.64 -87.82 42.72
C HIS A 832 97.62 -87.79 41.56
N SER A 833 97.67 -86.74 40.71
CA SER A 833 96.77 -86.51 39.56
C SER A 833 97.52 -86.54 38.22
N ILE A 834 96.91 -87.03 37.12
CA ILE A 834 97.43 -86.97 35.73
C ILE A 834 96.34 -86.42 34.76
N SER A 835 96.70 -85.56 33.80
CA SER A 835 95.81 -85.03 32.73
C SER A 835 96.54 -84.81 31.39
N GLY A 836 95.86 -85.01 30.25
CA GLY A 836 96.35 -84.69 28.88
C GLY A 836 95.24 -84.67 27.79
N THR A 837 95.55 -84.17 26.58
CA THR A 837 94.61 -83.96 25.44
C THR A 837 95.18 -84.57 24.14
N ALA A 838 94.35 -85.16 23.28
CA ALA A 838 94.73 -85.66 21.93
C ALA A 838 94.07 -84.84 20.79
N ALA A 839 94.70 -84.73 19.61
CA ALA A 839 94.31 -83.80 18.54
C ALA A 839 93.68 -84.46 17.28
N ALA A 840 92.62 -83.81 16.78
CA ALA A 840 92.02 -83.73 15.42
C ALA A 840 91.03 -84.81 14.86
N ALA A 841 89.95 -84.34 14.21
CA ALA A 841 88.96 -85.09 13.39
C ALA A 841 88.92 -84.53 11.92
N GLY A 842 88.71 -85.39 10.90
CA GLY A 842 88.90 -85.09 9.45
C GLY A 842 87.65 -84.71 8.61
N ASP A 843 87.84 -84.50 7.28
CA ASP A 843 86.91 -83.87 6.30
C ASP A 843 85.62 -84.66 5.94
N HIS A 844 84.54 -83.96 5.52
CA HIS A 844 83.28 -84.54 4.99
C HIS A 844 82.54 -83.61 3.97
N THR A 845 81.49 -84.11 3.29
CA THR A 845 80.72 -83.39 2.23
C THR A 845 79.20 -83.31 2.49
N HIS A 846 78.51 -82.36 1.84
CA HIS A 846 77.06 -82.13 1.92
C HIS A 846 76.41 -81.99 0.53
N VAL A 847 75.14 -82.40 0.40
CA VAL A 847 74.31 -82.18 -0.80
C VAL A 847 73.56 -80.85 -0.67
N VAL A 848 73.67 -79.97 -1.67
CA VAL A 848 72.94 -78.69 -1.71
C VAL A 848 71.85 -78.76 -2.79
N THR A 849 70.59 -78.54 -2.41
CA THR A 849 69.45 -78.45 -3.34
C THR A 849 68.98 -77.00 -3.44
N ILE A 850 68.86 -76.47 -4.66
CA ILE A 850 68.32 -75.12 -4.91
C ILE A 850 66.86 -75.26 -5.37
N ALA A 851 65.92 -74.72 -4.60
CA ALA A 851 64.51 -74.71 -4.97
C ALA A 851 64.22 -73.66 -6.06
N ALA A 852 63.24 -73.93 -6.93
CA ALA A 852 62.76 -72.95 -7.89
C ALA A 852 62.17 -71.72 -7.17
N ASN A 853 62.49 -70.52 -7.67
CA ASN A 853 61.96 -69.25 -7.15
C ASN A 853 61.42 -68.40 -8.32
N GLY A 854 60.15 -68.03 -8.27
CA GLY A 854 59.45 -67.29 -9.33
C GLY A 854 58.00 -67.75 -9.53
N GLY A 855 57.23 -67.02 -10.33
CA GLY A 855 55.88 -67.40 -10.77
C GLY A 855 55.86 -68.18 -12.09
N ASN A 856 54.68 -68.57 -12.56
CA ASN A 856 54.49 -69.32 -13.82
C ASN A 856 54.87 -68.56 -15.10
N GLU A 857 55.12 -67.25 -15.01
CA GLU A 857 55.40 -66.37 -16.15
C GLU A 857 56.34 -65.24 -15.74
N ALA A 858 57.26 -64.87 -16.63
CA ALA A 858 58.13 -63.71 -16.47
C ALA A 858 57.35 -62.43 -16.82
N ARG A 859 57.06 -61.59 -15.82
CA ARG A 859 56.25 -60.38 -16.00
C ARG A 859 57.07 -59.12 -15.69
N PRO A 860 57.29 -58.21 -16.66
CA PRO A 860 57.64 -56.84 -16.32
C PRO A 860 56.46 -56.19 -15.59
N ARG A 861 56.69 -55.07 -14.87
CA ARG A 861 55.57 -54.27 -14.33
C ARG A 861 54.63 -53.89 -15.46
N ASN A 862 53.34 -54.24 -15.34
CA ASN A 862 52.35 -54.06 -16.39
C ASN A 862 50.99 -53.64 -15.80
N MET A 863 50.09 -53.16 -16.67
CA MET A 863 48.72 -52.75 -16.35
C MET A 863 47.76 -53.35 -17.38
N ALA A 864 46.64 -53.90 -16.93
CA ALA A 864 45.63 -54.51 -17.79
C ALA A 864 44.72 -53.44 -18.42
N LEU A 865 44.75 -53.36 -19.75
CA LEU A 865 43.86 -52.53 -20.57
C LEU A 865 43.17 -53.41 -21.62
N LEU A 866 42.00 -53.01 -22.11
CA LEU A 866 41.30 -53.76 -23.13
C LEU A 866 41.93 -53.49 -24.51
N ALA A 867 42.48 -54.53 -25.14
CA ALA A 867 42.93 -54.47 -26.51
C ALA A 867 41.75 -54.45 -27.49
N CYS A 868 41.70 -53.46 -28.36
CA CYS A 868 40.68 -53.31 -29.40
C CYS A 868 41.33 -53.05 -30.75
N ILE A 869 40.67 -53.48 -31.83
CA ILE A 869 41.09 -53.26 -33.21
C ILE A 869 40.05 -52.44 -33.97
N LYS A 870 40.51 -51.43 -34.72
CA LYS A 870 39.67 -50.56 -35.55
C LYS A 870 39.10 -51.37 -36.71
N TYR A 871 37.79 -51.27 -36.99
CA TYR A 871 37.16 -51.96 -38.12
C TYR A 871 36.61 -51.04 -39.20
#